data_AF-A0A922MMG0-F1
#
_entry.id   AF-A0A922MMG0-F1
#
_cell.length_a   1.000
_cell.length_b   1.000
_cell.length_c   1.000
_cell.angle_alpha   90.00
_cell.angle_beta   90.00
_cell.angle_gamma   90.00
#
_symmetry.space_group_name_H-M   'P 1'
#
loop_
_entity.id
_entity.type
_entity.pdbx_description
1 polymer ?
#
loop_
_entity_poly.entity_id
_entity_poly.type
_entity_poly.pdbx_seq_one_letter_code
_entity_poly.pdbx_strand_id
1 'polypeptide(L)'
;MPTCEVCQQPANQICGGCKLVYYCSRPHQKLGWREGHKFKCCAFKIQYSDTLGRHMVATRDIQQGEMILREKPAIIGPRISCPTICLSCGKNLDPPEVNSKWDYYKCSKCNWPMCGPECEAADVHKPECKAMTDRKYKCDIKYQGPNKIQAAYCVISPLRVLLMSTSNPLQYENIMNLESHLEDRINTPLYTVLKANLVTFIVQVLGLPFDEETILKVASIFDTNAFDVRSPDGSTRLRAIYLTASMMDHSCKANTRHIFIGEDYHMAIIATVPISKGDLITTMYTQSLWGTLDRRKHLQTNKYFDCECDRCKDPTEFGTYLGNIYCSVCNSAFAPNVESRGAMLLSTNPLDETAPWKCEKCEHCILSKQMVWGNNALKQDLQRLNKTDPNQFEEFIEKYSQTLHPSNHLVVQAKLALVQIYGNYKGYSLTANGQFYHYNILTRVIQGVPTSIAHYPIMAQLLLDAWGTQEYVQHCAGTILTSRHVLSAAHCFQYNANTGRNYTMPKYWKIRVGSTYRTGGGVLHNIKTIIPHKDFDKFFYTNDIAIVVVAKQFSFNSNTSDHSLETPGKPQRQTDGPQPDQLQHTILYTIDQKICAMRYNTIGAVIQDSMMCAGRVDGGGPDGCFGDSGGPLLYKGLVVGIVSFGYSCGHRYYPGVYTKVSHYTNWILRTVGSNK
;
A
#
# COMPACT_ATOMS: atom_id res chain seq x y z
N MET A 1 28.39 -6.92 36.73
CA MET A 1 28.99 -6.32 35.50
C MET A 1 28.73 -7.25 34.34
N PRO A 2 28.44 -6.75 33.13
CA PRO A 2 28.32 -7.61 31.96
C PRO A 2 29.65 -8.32 31.66
N THR A 3 29.58 -9.56 31.19
CA THR A 3 30.74 -10.40 30.88
C THR A 3 31.00 -10.45 29.37
N CYS A 4 32.24 -10.69 28.99
CA CYS A 4 32.64 -10.85 27.60
C CYS A 4 32.08 -12.17 27.05
N GLU A 5 31.41 -12.12 25.90
CA GLU A 5 30.85 -13.31 25.22
C GLU A 5 31.88 -14.44 25.01
N VAL A 6 33.14 -14.07 24.76
CA VAL A 6 34.22 -15.00 24.41
C VAL A 6 34.90 -15.59 25.65
N CYS A 7 35.32 -14.76 26.61
CA CYS A 7 36.18 -15.19 27.72
C CYS A 7 35.54 -15.08 29.10
N GLN A 8 34.28 -14.65 29.18
CA GLN A 8 33.50 -14.48 30.41
C GLN A 8 34.08 -13.49 31.46
N GLN A 9 35.16 -12.76 31.12
CA GLN A 9 35.71 -11.69 31.96
C GLN A 9 34.87 -10.41 31.90
N PRO A 10 34.96 -9.50 32.89
CA PRO A 10 34.24 -8.22 32.86
C PRO A 10 34.45 -7.44 31.56
N ALA A 11 33.37 -6.93 30.98
CA ALA A 11 33.36 -6.27 29.68
C ALA A 11 32.61 -4.94 29.71
N ASN A 12 33.04 -3.97 28.89
CA ASN A 12 32.40 -2.66 28.76
C ASN A 12 32.06 -2.29 27.30
N GLN A 13 32.57 -3.02 26.29
CA GLN A 13 32.29 -2.74 24.89
C GLN A 13 31.04 -3.48 24.45
N ILE A 14 29.94 -2.76 24.23
CA ILE A 14 28.68 -3.33 23.76
C ILE A 14 28.62 -3.36 22.23
N CYS A 15 28.04 -4.41 21.65
CA CYS A 15 27.86 -4.49 20.20
C CYS A 15 27.00 -3.34 19.67
N GLY A 16 27.51 -2.60 18.68
CA GLY A 16 26.80 -1.49 18.05
C GLY A 16 25.48 -1.89 17.35
N GLY A 17 25.41 -3.12 16.82
CA GLY A 17 24.27 -3.62 16.08
C GLY A 17 23.10 -4.04 16.97
N CYS A 18 23.31 -4.98 17.90
CA CYS A 18 22.23 -5.53 18.73
C CYS A 18 22.10 -4.89 20.11
N LYS A 19 23.15 -4.25 20.63
CA LYS A 19 23.21 -3.75 22.02
C LYS A 19 22.87 -4.81 23.09
N LEU A 20 23.06 -6.11 22.79
CA LEU A 20 22.83 -7.23 23.70
C LEU A 20 24.12 -7.89 24.19
N VAL A 21 25.13 -7.98 23.32
CA VAL A 21 26.37 -8.72 23.58
C VAL A 21 27.50 -7.76 23.96
N TYR A 22 28.29 -8.15 24.95
CA TYR A 22 29.43 -7.38 25.46
C TYR A 22 30.77 -8.08 25.17
N TYR A 23 31.80 -7.29 24.96
CA TYR A 23 33.17 -7.72 24.71
C TYR A 23 34.15 -6.93 25.59
N CYS A 24 35.18 -7.60 26.11
CA CYS A 24 36.23 -6.91 26.85
C CYS A 24 37.24 -6.20 25.92
N SER A 25 37.27 -6.55 24.63
CA SER A 25 38.20 -5.97 23.64
C SER A 25 37.70 -6.10 22.20
N ARG A 26 38.25 -5.27 21.29
CA ARG A 26 37.98 -5.35 19.83
C ARG A 26 38.38 -6.71 19.22
N PRO A 27 39.52 -7.34 19.60
CA PRO A 27 39.83 -8.71 19.17
C PRO A 27 38.74 -9.72 19.53
N HIS A 28 38.21 -9.67 20.77
CA HIS A 28 37.14 -10.57 21.19
C HIS A 28 35.82 -10.28 20.45
N GLN A 29 35.54 -9.01 20.15
CA GLN A 29 34.40 -8.67 19.28
C GLN A 29 34.54 -9.30 17.89
N LYS A 30 35.71 -9.21 17.25
CA LYS A 30 35.95 -9.84 15.94
C LYS A 30 35.84 -11.36 16.00
N LEU A 31 36.33 -11.98 17.07
CA LEU A 31 36.25 -13.42 17.27
C LEU A 31 34.80 -13.87 17.48
N GLY A 32 34.10 -13.32 18.47
CA GLY A 32 32.69 -13.67 18.73
C GLY A 32 31.76 -13.34 17.56
N TRP A 33 32.07 -12.31 16.76
CA TRP A 33 31.34 -12.03 15.52
C TRP A 33 31.45 -13.17 14.52
N ARG A 34 32.66 -13.73 14.31
CA ARG A 34 32.91 -14.86 13.42
C ARG A 34 32.33 -16.17 13.96
N GLU A 35 32.39 -16.38 15.28
CA GLU A 35 31.96 -17.62 15.93
C GLU A 35 30.43 -17.78 16.06
N GLY A 36 29.65 -16.76 15.71
CA GLY A 36 28.20 -16.93 15.55
C GLY A 36 27.37 -15.69 15.85
N HIS A 37 27.92 -14.67 16.52
CA HIS A 37 27.14 -13.48 16.86
C HIS A 37 26.62 -12.76 15.60
N LYS A 38 27.36 -12.79 14.47
CA LYS A 38 26.87 -12.22 13.19
C LYS A 38 25.46 -12.68 12.82
N PHE A 39 25.11 -13.94 13.10
CA PHE A 39 23.81 -14.52 12.75
C PHE A 39 22.73 -14.28 13.81
N LYS A 40 23.14 -13.96 15.05
CA LYS A 40 22.25 -13.67 16.18
C LYS A 40 22.09 -12.16 16.45
N CYS A 41 22.88 -11.31 15.79
CA CYS A 41 22.87 -9.87 16.01
C CYS A 41 21.64 -9.23 15.36
N CYS A 42 20.61 -8.97 16.16
CA CYS A 42 19.38 -8.29 15.74
C CYS A 42 19.11 -7.03 16.57
N ALA A 43 18.34 -6.09 16.01
CA ALA A 43 17.97 -4.83 16.67
C ALA A 43 16.83 -5.00 17.70
N PHE A 44 16.52 -6.24 18.08
CA PHE A 44 15.40 -6.59 18.93
C PHE A 44 15.74 -7.74 19.86
N LYS A 45 14.92 -7.93 20.88
CA LYS A 45 14.88 -9.12 21.73
C LYS A 45 13.45 -9.60 21.88
N ILE A 46 13.28 -10.90 22.11
CA ILE A 46 11.98 -11.47 22.49
C ILE A 46 11.90 -11.48 24.01
N GLN A 47 10.81 -10.98 24.55
CA GLN A 47 10.51 -10.98 25.99
C GLN A 47 9.13 -11.58 26.24
N TYR A 48 8.85 -11.90 27.50
CA TYR A 48 7.53 -12.36 27.94
C TYR A 48 6.89 -11.32 28.86
N SER A 49 5.58 -11.18 28.77
CA SER A 49 4.72 -10.47 29.73
C SER A 49 3.41 -11.23 29.86
N ASP A 50 2.75 -11.14 31.02
CA ASP A 50 1.48 -11.80 31.27
C ASP A 50 0.36 -11.32 30.31
N THR A 51 0.45 -10.08 29.83
CA THR A 51 -0.58 -9.49 28.95
C THR A 51 -0.39 -9.81 27.47
N LEU A 52 0.85 -9.78 26.96
CA LEU A 52 1.15 -9.95 25.52
C LEU A 52 1.72 -11.34 25.20
N GLY A 53 1.98 -12.18 26.20
CA GLY A 53 2.81 -13.35 26.03
C GLY A 53 4.21 -12.98 25.51
N ARG A 54 4.72 -13.75 24.55
CA ARG A 54 6.01 -13.46 23.90
C ARG A 54 5.85 -12.34 22.88
N HIS A 55 6.69 -11.31 23.01
CA HIS A 55 6.63 -10.12 22.16
C HIS A 55 8.03 -9.58 21.85
N MET A 56 8.12 -8.81 20.76
CA MET A 56 9.36 -8.24 20.26
C MET A 56 9.57 -6.79 20.76
N VAL A 57 10.74 -6.51 21.33
CA VAL A 57 11.12 -5.19 21.87
C VAL A 57 12.42 -4.70 21.23
N ALA A 58 12.48 -3.43 20.85
CA ALA A 58 13.68 -2.82 20.29
C ALA A 58 14.81 -2.73 21.33
N THR A 59 16.02 -3.18 20.97
CA THR A 59 17.19 -3.15 21.87
C THR A 59 18.01 -1.86 21.75
N ARG A 60 17.71 -1.07 20.70
CA ARG A 60 18.27 0.24 20.39
C ARG A 60 17.26 1.03 19.58
N ASP A 61 17.57 2.30 19.32
CA ASP A 61 16.80 3.08 18.35
C ASP A 61 16.94 2.46 16.95
N ILE A 62 15.82 2.34 16.25
CA ILE A 62 15.70 1.81 14.89
C ILE A 62 15.20 2.93 13.99
N GLN A 63 15.90 3.16 12.89
CA GLN A 63 15.56 4.24 11.97
C GLN A 63 14.40 3.84 11.06
N GLN A 64 13.58 4.81 10.67
CA GLN A 64 12.57 4.60 9.63
C GLN A 64 13.22 4.12 8.33
N GLY A 65 12.72 3.02 7.77
CA GLY A 65 13.23 2.38 6.56
C GLY A 65 14.29 1.30 6.82
N GLU A 66 14.73 1.15 8.08
CA GLU A 66 15.69 0.12 8.45
C GLU A 66 15.06 -1.29 8.40
N MET A 67 15.81 -2.27 7.88
CA MET A 67 15.42 -3.67 7.89
C MET A 67 15.75 -4.29 9.26
N ILE A 68 14.71 -4.69 9.98
CA ILE A 68 14.80 -5.23 11.35
C ILE A 68 15.14 -6.73 11.30
N LEU A 69 14.49 -7.45 10.38
CA LEU A 69 14.55 -8.90 10.27
C LEU A 69 14.48 -9.29 8.79
N ARG A 70 15.28 -10.28 8.41
CA ARG A 70 15.11 -11.04 7.16
C ARG A 70 15.07 -12.52 7.52
N GLU A 71 13.98 -13.19 7.15
CA GLU A 71 13.70 -14.55 7.57
C GLU A 71 13.14 -15.37 6.40
N LYS A 72 13.57 -16.62 6.28
CA LYS A 72 12.98 -17.60 5.36
C LYS A 72 11.81 -18.31 6.05
N PRO A 73 10.78 -18.77 5.32
CA PRO A 73 9.70 -19.51 5.95
C PRO A 73 10.24 -20.79 6.60
N ALA A 74 9.75 -21.09 7.81
CA ALA A 74 10.03 -22.35 8.47
C ALA A 74 9.26 -23.50 7.82
N ILE A 75 8.04 -23.21 7.37
CA ILE A 75 7.22 -24.10 6.56
C ILE A 75 6.30 -23.29 5.65
N ILE A 76 5.98 -23.85 4.48
CA ILE A 76 5.02 -23.32 3.51
C ILE A 76 4.07 -24.43 3.05
N GLY A 77 2.81 -24.09 2.83
CA GLY A 77 1.84 -25.03 2.28
C GLY A 77 0.53 -24.37 1.85
N PRO A 78 -0.38 -25.16 1.28
CA PRO A 78 -1.69 -24.70 0.85
C PRO A 78 -2.54 -24.22 2.03
N ARG A 79 -3.58 -23.46 1.70
CA ARG A 79 -4.68 -23.16 2.63
C ARG A 79 -5.50 -24.43 2.89
N ILE A 80 -6.24 -24.41 3.99
CA ILE A 80 -7.15 -25.51 4.39
C ILE A 80 -8.18 -25.83 3.29
N SER A 81 -8.58 -24.80 2.55
CA SER A 81 -9.42 -24.89 1.38
C SER A 81 -8.90 -23.91 0.34
N CYS A 82 -8.72 -24.39 -0.88
CA CYS A 82 -8.28 -23.59 -2.02
C CYS A 82 -8.79 -24.21 -3.33
N PRO A 83 -8.75 -23.49 -4.45
CA PRO A 83 -8.86 -24.08 -5.78
C PRO A 83 -7.81 -25.18 -5.98
N THR A 84 -7.89 -25.90 -7.10
CA THR A 84 -6.87 -26.89 -7.43
C THR A 84 -5.56 -26.19 -7.76
N ILE A 85 -4.51 -26.48 -7.00
CA ILE A 85 -3.19 -25.85 -7.17
C ILE A 85 -2.09 -26.91 -7.31
N CYS A 86 -0.94 -26.53 -7.86
CA CYS A 86 0.23 -27.38 -7.79
C CYS A 86 0.67 -27.50 -6.33
N LEU A 87 0.74 -28.72 -5.82
CA LEU A 87 1.09 -28.97 -4.42
C LEU A 87 2.51 -28.51 -4.05
N SER A 88 3.42 -28.44 -5.02
CA SER A 88 4.81 -28.00 -4.82
C SER A 88 4.98 -26.48 -4.88
N CYS A 89 4.56 -25.83 -5.98
CA CYS A 89 4.79 -24.40 -6.19
C CYS A 89 3.57 -23.51 -5.91
N GLY A 90 2.39 -24.12 -5.71
CA GLY A 90 1.16 -23.42 -5.39
C GLY A 90 0.45 -22.75 -6.57
N LYS A 91 0.98 -22.79 -7.79
CA LYS A 91 0.32 -22.20 -8.96
C LYS A 91 -1.09 -22.75 -9.17
N ASN A 92 -2.01 -21.92 -9.64
CA ASN A 92 -3.35 -22.38 -10.04
C ASN A 92 -3.22 -23.37 -11.22
N LEU A 93 -3.94 -24.49 -11.14
CA LEU A 93 -3.96 -25.52 -12.19
C LEU A 93 -5.24 -25.52 -13.02
N ASP A 94 -6.17 -24.61 -12.73
CA ASP A 94 -7.34 -24.40 -13.57
C ASP A 94 -6.90 -23.96 -14.97
N PRO A 95 -7.54 -24.49 -16.04
CA PRO A 95 -7.18 -24.14 -17.40
C PRO A 95 -7.55 -22.69 -17.69
N PRO A 96 -6.86 -22.02 -18.64
CA PRO A 96 -7.20 -20.67 -19.07
C PRO A 96 -8.63 -20.55 -19.64
N GLU A 97 -9.13 -21.65 -20.24
CA GLU A 97 -10.47 -21.74 -20.83
C GLU A 97 -11.21 -22.96 -20.27
N VAL A 98 -12.53 -22.84 -20.11
CA VAL A 98 -13.36 -23.91 -19.56
C VAL A 98 -13.40 -25.09 -20.53
N ASN A 99 -12.66 -26.15 -20.20
CA ASN A 99 -12.64 -27.38 -20.96
C ASN A 99 -13.04 -28.55 -20.06
N SER A 100 -14.15 -29.23 -20.42
CA SER A 100 -14.67 -30.37 -19.66
C SER A 100 -13.77 -31.61 -19.68
N LYS A 101 -12.75 -31.64 -20.53
CA LYS A 101 -11.76 -32.72 -20.63
C LYS A 101 -10.39 -32.37 -20.04
N TRP A 102 -10.22 -31.17 -19.49
CA TRP A 102 -8.95 -30.79 -18.86
C TRP A 102 -8.70 -31.60 -17.59
N ASP A 103 -7.48 -32.11 -17.45
CA ASP A 103 -6.95 -32.58 -16.18
C ASP A 103 -5.49 -32.12 -16.08
N TYR A 104 -5.02 -31.88 -14.87
CA TYR A 104 -3.65 -31.44 -14.62
C TYR A 104 -2.70 -32.64 -14.53
N TYR A 105 -1.40 -32.36 -14.59
CA TYR A 105 -0.39 -33.38 -14.30
C TYR A 105 -0.56 -33.90 -12.87
N LYS A 106 -0.57 -35.22 -12.69
CA LYS A 106 -0.66 -35.87 -11.38
C LYS A 106 0.65 -36.56 -11.07
N CYS A 107 1.14 -36.39 -9.84
CA CYS A 107 2.36 -37.04 -9.39
C CYS A 107 2.27 -38.55 -9.64
N SER A 108 3.27 -39.13 -10.29
CA SER A 108 3.29 -40.56 -10.65
C SER A 108 3.13 -41.50 -9.45
N LYS A 109 3.55 -41.04 -8.25
CA LYS A 109 3.56 -41.82 -7.01
C LYS A 109 2.33 -41.61 -6.13
N CYS A 110 1.95 -40.38 -5.80
CA CYS A 110 0.83 -40.11 -4.89
C CYS A 110 -0.43 -39.56 -5.58
N ASN A 111 -0.38 -39.31 -6.89
CA ASN A 111 -1.47 -38.77 -7.72
C ASN A 111 -1.91 -37.33 -7.37
N TRP A 112 -1.15 -36.60 -6.55
CA TRP A 112 -1.48 -35.20 -6.23
C TRP A 112 -1.30 -34.27 -7.44
N PRO A 113 -2.15 -33.22 -7.57
CA PRO A 113 -2.06 -32.23 -8.64
C PRO A 113 -0.73 -31.45 -8.64
N MET A 114 -0.09 -31.34 -9.81
CA MET A 114 1.17 -30.61 -10.01
C MET A 114 1.20 -29.87 -11.35
N CYS A 115 2.17 -28.97 -11.53
CA CYS A 115 2.46 -28.37 -12.84
C CYS A 115 3.11 -29.37 -13.81
N GLY A 116 3.88 -30.34 -13.33
CA GLY A 116 4.65 -31.27 -14.16
C GLY A 116 5.75 -32.00 -13.40
N PRO A 117 6.63 -32.74 -14.11
CA PRO A 117 7.69 -33.57 -13.52
C PRO A 117 8.67 -32.81 -12.63
N GLU A 118 8.99 -31.55 -12.94
CA GLU A 118 9.88 -30.72 -12.11
C GLU A 118 9.28 -30.47 -10.73
N CYS A 119 7.99 -30.15 -10.66
CA CYS A 119 7.28 -29.98 -9.40
C CYS A 119 7.10 -31.31 -8.64
N GLU A 120 6.96 -32.44 -9.34
CA GLU A 120 6.98 -33.76 -8.72
C GLU A 120 8.33 -34.06 -8.05
N ALA A 121 9.45 -33.64 -8.67
CA ALA A 121 10.79 -33.87 -8.14
C ALA A 121 11.21 -32.87 -7.04
N ALA A 122 10.42 -31.83 -6.76
CA ALA A 122 10.74 -30.78 -5.82
C ALA A 122 10.84 -31.28 -4.36
N ASP A 123 11.85 -30.81 -3.62
CA ASP A 123 12.13 -31.26 -2.25
C ASP A 123 10.96 -31.07 -1.29
N VAL A 124 10.18 -30.00 -1.45
CA VAL A 124 9.02 -29.68 -0.61
C VAL A 124 7.91 -30.76 -0.66
N HIS A 125 7.81 -31.51 -1.75
CA HIS A 125 6.78 -32.54 -1.94
C HIS A 125 7.23 -33.94 -1.49
N LYS A 126 8.54 -34.21 -1.47
CA LYS A 126 9.07 -35.56 -1.22
C LYS A 126 8.56 -36.20 0.09
N PRO A 127 8.50 -35.49 1.25
CA PRO A 127 8.13 -36.12 2.51
C PRO A 127 6.69 -36.65 2.53
N GLU A 128 5.73 -35.80 2.16
CA GLU A 128 4.30 -36.17 2.14
C GLU A 128 3.99 -37.18 1.03
N CYS A 129 4.67 -37.08 -0.12
CA CYS A 129 4.56 -38.06 -1.20
C CYS A 129 4.98 -39.45 -0.73
N LYS A 130 6.10 -39.54 -0.01
CA LYS A 130 6.58 -40.79 0.58
C LYS A 130 5.59 -41.33 1.61
N ALA A 131 5.13 -40.51 2.56
CA ALA A 131 4.18 -40.93 3.58
C ALA A 131 2.88 -41.52 2.98
N MET A 132 2.36 -40.91 1.90
CA MET A 132 1.20 -41.43 1.18
C MET A 132 1.50 -42.70 0.39
N THR A 133 2.64 -42.75 -0.29
CA THR A 133 3.03 -43.89 -1.13
C THR A 133 3.31 -45.14 -0.29
N ASP A 134 3.96 -44.99 0.87
CA ASP A 134 4.22 -46.09 1.81
C ASP A 134 2.92 -46.77 2.29
N ARG A 135 1.81 -46.02 2.26
CA ARG A 135 0.46 -46.49 2.62
C ARG A 135 -0.42 -46.78 1.41
N LYS A 136 0.15 -46.79 0.20
CA LYS A 136 -0.54 -46.99 -1.09
C LYS A 136 -1.71 -46.02 -1.31
N TYR A 137 -1.70 -44.86 -0.64
CA TYR A 137 -2.70 -43.83 -0.83
C TYR A 137 -2.45 -43.10 -2.16
N LYS A 138 -3.53 -42.92 -2.93
CA LYS A 138 -3.54 -42.15 -4.17
C LYS A 138 -4.61 -41.07 -4.06
N CYS A 139 -4.22 -39.83 -4.26
CA CYS A 139 -5.13 -38.69 -4.30
C CYS A 139 -6.10 -38.83 -5.49
N ASP A 140 -7.40 -38.60 -5.31
CA ASP A 140 -8.39 -38.61 -6.41
C ASP A 140 -9.04 -37.23 -6.62
N ILE A 141 -8.22 -36.18 -6.61
CA ILE A 141 -8.70 -34.87 -7.06
C ILE A 141 -8.78 -34.94 -8.60
N LYS A 142 -9.91 -34.48 -9.13
CA LYS A 142 -10.19 -34.33 -10.55
C LYS A 142 -10.64 -32.90 -10.80
N TYR A 143 -10.37 -32.39 -12.00
CA TYR A 143 -10.95 -31.12 -12.42
C TYR A 143 -12.49 -31.26 -12.49
N GLN A 144 -13.19 -30.34 -11.81
CA GLN A 144 -14.66 -30.33 -11.73
C GLN A 144 -15.24 -28.97 -12.15
N GLY A 145 -14.43 -28.14 -12.81
CA GLY A 145 -14.78 -26.78 -13.19
C GLY A 145 -13.91 -25.72 -12.52
N PRO A 146 -13.97 -24.48 -13.04
CA PRO A 146 -13.09 -23.40 -12.61
C PRO A 146 -13.36 -22.99 -11.17
N ASN A 147 -12.29 -22.67 -10.44
CA ASN A 147 -12.29 -22.23 -9.04
C ASN A 147 -13.00 -23.20 -8.07
N LYS A 148 -13.14 -24.48 -8.44
CA LYS A 148 -13.72 -25.48 -7.53
C LYS A 148 -12.83 -25.62 -6.30
N ILE A 149 -13.40 -25.33 -5.14
CA ILE A 149 -12.71 -25.44 -3.86
C ILE A 149 -12.52 -26.91 -3.49
N GLN A 150 -11.28 -27.25 -3.14
CA GLN A 150 -10.83 -28.58 -2.74
C GLN A 150 -10.51 -28.59 -1.24
N ALA A 151 -11.27 -29.36 -0.47
CA ALA A 151 -11.03 -29.51 0.97
C ALA A 151 -9.87 -30.48 1.29
N ALA A 152 -9.50 -31.34 0.34
CA ALA A 152 -8.42 -32.32 0.53
C ALA A 152 -7.07 -31.68 0.91
N TYR A 153 -6.81 -30.43 0.49
CA TYR A 153 -5.57 -29.71 0.83
C TYR A 153 -5.40 -29.42 2.33
N CYS A 154 -6.46 -29.54 3.14
CA CYS A 154 -6.39 -29.34 4.59
C CYS A 154 -5.35 -30.19 5.30
N VAL A 155 -5.00 -31.36 4.72
CA VAL A 155 -4.06 -32.32 5.33
C VAL A 155 -2.61 -31.98 5.10
N ILE A 156 -2.29 -31.22 4.05
CA ILE A 156 -0.92 -31.05 3.56
C ILE A 156 -0.07 -30.24 4.53
N SER A 157 -0.49 -29.02 4.83
CA SER A 157 0.31 -28.11 5.66
C SER A 157 0.59 -28.68 7.06
N PRO A 158 -0.40 -29.28 7.77
CA PRO A 158 -0.12 -29.96 9.03
C PRO A 158 0.75 -31.23 8.86
N LEU A 159 0.52 -32.04 7.84
CA LEU A 159 1.31 -33.25 7.58
C LEU A 159 2.79 -32.91 7.38
N ARG A 160 3.10 -31.84 6.63
CA ARG A 160 4.50 -31.41 6.44
C ARG A 160 5.19 -31.11 7.77
N VAL A 161 4.52 -30.40 8.68
CA VAL A 161 5.09 -30.12 10.02
C VAL A 161 5.26 -31.42 10.82
N LEU A 162 4.26 -32.31 10.84
CA LEU A 162 4.35 -33.56 11.60
C LEU A 162 5.50 -34.46 11.11
N LEU A 163 5.75 -34.53 9.80
CA LEU A 163 6.87 -35.27 9.21
C LEU A 163 8.24 -34.63 9.53
N MET A 164 8.29 -33.37 9.97
CA MET A 164 9.52 -32.73 10.45
C MET A 164 9.94 -33.24 11.83
N SER A 165 9.04 -33.86 12.61
CA SER A 165 9.40 -34.41 13.94
C SER A 165 10.55 -35.41 13.89
N THR A 166 10.74 -36.10 12.76
CA THR A 166 11.85 -37.03 12.52
C THR A 166 12.95 -36.44 11.65
N SER A 167 12.58 -35.72 10.58
CA SER A 167 13.54 -35.22 9.59
C SER A 167 14.25 -33.91 10.01
N ASN A 168 13.61 -33.09 10.84
CA ASN A 168 14.17 -31.85 11.39
C ASN A 168 13.55 -31.52 12.77
N PRO A 169 13.91 -32.28 13.83
CA PRO A 169 13.28 -32.18 15.15
C PRO A 169 13.35 -30.78 15.76
N LEU A 170 14.48 -30.09 15.60
CA LEU A 170 14.66 -28.72 16.12
C LEU A 170 13.66 -27.73 15.49
N GLN A 171 13.44 -27.82 14.18
CA GLN A 171 12.48 -26.92 13.53
C GLN A 171 11.03 -27.29 13.88
N TYR A 172 10.74 -28.58 14.01
CA TYR A 172 9.46 -29.06 14.54
C TYR A 172 9.16 -28.48 15.92
N GLU A 173 10.10 -28.61 16.87
CA GLU A 173 9.95 -28.05 18.23
C GLU A 173 9.74 -26.52 18.20
N ASN A 174 10.51 -25.80 17.38
CA ASN A 174 10.33 -24.35 17.25
C ASN A 174 8.93 -23.96 16.74
N ILE A 175 8.36 -24.74 15.79
CA ILE A 175 6.98 -24.53 15.32
C ILE A 175 5.97 -24.89 16.41
N MET A 176 6.16 -26.03 17.10
CA MET A 176 5.27 -26.51 18.16
C MET A 176 5.23 -25.61 19.40
N ASN A 177 6.26 -24.79 19.57
CA ASN A 177 6.34 -23.75 20.58
C ASN A 177 5.59 -22.47 20.21
N LEU A 178 5.02 -22.33 19.01
CA LEU A 178 4.19 -21.16 18.67
C LEU A 178 2.81 -21.24 19.35
N GLU A 179 2.20 -20.08 19.57
CA GLU A 179 0.86 -19.99 20.14
C GLU A 179 -0.17 -20.65 19.22
N SER A 180 -1.03 -21.51 19.75
CA SER A 180 -2.01 -22.24 18.95
C SER A 180 -3.43 -21.78 19.23
N HIS A 181 -3.75 -21.36 20.46
CA HIS A 181 -5.13 -21.23 20.95
C HIS A 181 -5.97 -22.49 20.69
N LEU A 182 -5.37 -23.68 20.83
CA LEU A 182 -6.08 -24.94 20.57
C LEU A 182 -7.28 -25.09 21.52
N GLU A 183 -7.10 -24.78 22.80
CA GLU A 183 -8.16 -24.89 23.82
C GLU A 183 -9.40 -24.06 23.45
N ASP A 184 -9.20 -22.85 22.91
CA ASP A 184 -10.28 -21.98 22.44
C ASP A 184 -10.89 -22.44 21.10
N ARG A 185 -10.12 -23.18 20.28
CA ARG A 185 -10.51 -23.61 18.92
C ARG A 185 -11.20 -24.95 18.88
N ILE A 186 -10.88 -25.86 19.80
CA ILE A 186 -11.21 -27.30 19.68
C ILE A 186 -12.73 -27.56 19.57
N ASN A 187 -13.54 -26.72 20.21
CA ASN A 187 -15.00 -26.83 20.21
C ASN A 187 -15.69 -26.00 19.11
N THR A 188 -14.94 -25.40 18.19
CA THR A 188 -15.51 -24.61 17.09
C THR A 188 -15.97 -25.50 15.94
N PRO A 189 -16.99 -25.11 15.16
CA PRO A 189 -17.46 -25.89 14.01
C PRO A 189 -16.37 -26.25 13.00
N LEU A 190 -15.40 -25.35 12.81
CA LEU A 190 -14.26 -25.60 11.92
C LEU A 190 -13.39 -26.76 12.40
N TYR A 191 -13.12 -26.84 13.71
CA TYR A 191 -12.28 -27.88 14.29
C TYR A 191 -12.99 -29.23 14.37
N THR A 192 -14.32 -29.24 14.50
CA THR A 192 -15.13 -30.45 14.30
C THR A 192 -14.95 -31.03 12.89
N VAL A 193 -14.96 -30.18 11.85
CA VAL A 193 -14.73 -30.60 10.46
C VAL A 193 -13.28 -31.02 10.22
N LEU A 194 -12.31 -30.30 10.80
CA LEU A 194 -10.89 -30.68 10.73
C LEU A 194 -10.66 -32.04 11.38
N LYS A 195 -11.22 -32.30 12.56
CA LYS A 195 -11.10 -33.60 13.24
C LYS A 195 -11.57 -34.74 12.32
N ALA A 196 -12.72 -34.60 11.67
CA ALA A 196 -13.26 -35.62 10.78
C ALA A 196 -12.38 -35.88 9.53
N ASN A 197 -11.68 -34.87 9.01
CA ASN A 197 -10.91 -34.99 7.77
C ASN A 197 -9.40 -35.15 8.01
N LEU A 198 -8.80 -34.24 8.78
CA LEU A 198 -7.36 -34.18 9.04
C LEU A 198 -6.88 -35.32 9.94
N VAL A 199 -7.52 -35.49 11.11
CA VAL A 199 -7.09 -36.49 12.10
C VAL A 199 -7.32 -37.89 11.56
N THR A 200 -8.51 -38.14 11.01
CA THR A 200 -8.85 -39.39 10.32
C THR A 200 -7.81 -39.72 9.23
N PHE A 201 -7.44 -38.75 8.40
CA PHE A 201 -6.47 -38.98 7.34
C PHE A 201 -5.08 -39.33 7.88
N ILE A 202 -4.57 -38.59 8.86
CA ILE A 202 -3.22 -38.81 9.41
C ILE A 202 -3.15 -40.13 10.18
N VAL A 203 -4.14 -40.41 11.03
CA VAL A 203 -4.11 -41.57 11.95
C VAL A 203 -4.63 -42.83 11.27
N GLN A 204 -5.77 -42.78 10.58
CA GLN A 204 -6.41 -43.98 10.05
C GLN A 204 -5.95 -44.30 8.63
N VAL A 205 -5.80 -43.29 7.76
CA VAL A 205 -5.39 -43.52 6.36
C VAL A 205 -3.88 -43.67 6.25
N LEU A 206 -3.11 -42.77 6.86
CA LEU A 206 -1.65 -42.81 6.81
C LEU A 206 -1.02 -43.64 7.94
N GLY A 207 -1.77 -44.00 8.99
CA GLY A 207 -1.26 -44.81 10.09
C GLY A 207 -0.04 -44.17 10.78
N LEU A 208 -0.01 -42.84 10.87
CA LEU A 208 1.08 -42.12 11.53
C LEU A 208 0.83 -42.04 13.05
N PRO A 209 1.86 -42.20 13.89
CA PRO A 209 1.72 -42.35 15.35
C PRO A 209 1.59 -40.99 16.06
N PHE A 210 0.65 -40.15 15.64
CA PHE A 210 0.35 -38.88 16.29
C PHE A 210 -1.04 -38.93 16.94
N ASP A 211 -1.14 -38.40 18.15
CA ASP A 211 -2.43 -38.23 18.81
C ASP A 211 -3.21 -37.05 18.20
N GLU A 212 -4.52 -37.03 18.49
CA GLU A 212 -5.44 -36.03 17.96
C GLU A 212 -5.06 -34.59 18.38
N GLU A 213 -4.65 -34.41 19.63
CA GLU A 213 -4.32 -33.10 20.19
C GLU A 213 -3.11 -32.51 19.48
N THR A 214 -2.05 -33.29 19.27
CA THR A 214 -0.87 -32.89 18.52
C THR A 214 -1.22 -32.47 17.08
N ILE A 215 -2.07 -33.23 16.40
CA ILE A 215 -2.48 -32.93 15.02
C ILE A 215 -3.26 -31.61 14.95
N LEU A 216 -4.24 -31.43 15.85
CA LEU A 216 -5.05 -30.21 15.90
C LEU A 216 -4.23 -29.01 16.39
N LYS A 217 -3.23 -29.21 17.25
CA LYS A 217 -2.28 -28.18 17.66
C LYS A 217 -1.51 -27.63 16.46
N VAL A 218 -1.03 -28.49 15.57
CA VAL A 218 -0.35 -28.03 14.34
C VAL A 218 -1.29 -27.21 13.45
N ALA A 219 -2.53 -27.66 13.25
CA ALA A 219 -3.51 -26.92 12.46
C ALA A 219 -3.80 -25.53 13.04
N SER A 220 -3.92 -25.45 14.36
CA SER A 220 -4.18 -24.19 15.09
C SER A 220 -2.99 -23.25 15.13
N ILE A 221 -1.77 -23.76 15.17
CA ILE A 221 -0.55 -22.96 14.96
C ILE A 221 -0.60 -22.24 13.60
N PHE A 222 -1.04 -22.90 12.52
CA PHE A 222 -1.18 -22.23 11.23
C PHE A 222 -2.24 -21.12 11.26
N ASP A 223 -3.39 -21.35 11.89
CA ASP A 223 -4.46 -20.34 11.96
C ASP A 223 -4.04 -19.10 12.79
N THR A 224 -3.20 -19.32 13.80
CA THR A 224 -2.69 -18.27 14.69
C THR A 224 -1.45 -17.55 14.12
N ASN A 225 -0.54 -18.24 13.41
CA ASN A 225 0.79 -17.68 13.10
C ASN A 225 1.11 -17.53 11.61
N ALA A 226 0.32 -18.12 10.71
CA ALA A 226 0.69 -18.12 9.30
C ALA A 226 0.48 -16.74 8.64
N PHE A 227 1.41 -16.41 7.76
CA PHE A 227 1.38 -15.27 6.87
C PHE A 227 0.89 -15.70 5.48
N ASP A 228 0.12 -14.83 4.85
CA ASP A 228 -0.29 -14.99 3.46
C ASP A 228 0.90 -14.72 2.53
N VAL A 229 1.32 -15.73 1.79
CA VAL A 229 2.30 -15.60 0.70
C VAL A 229 1.62 -15.90 -0.63
N ARG A 230 2.13 -15.36 -1.73
CA ARG A 230 1.59 -15.62 -3.07
C ARG A 230 2.43 -16.70 -3.76
N SER A 231 1.82 -17.50 -4.63
CA SER A 231 2.56 -18.38 -5.54
C SER A 231 3.55 -17.58 -6.41
N PRO A 232 4.56 -18.21 -7.03
CA PRO A 232 5.58 -17.48 -7.80
C PRO A 232 5.03 -16.65 -8.96
N ASP A 233 3.90 -17.08 -9.55
CA ASP A 233 3.19 -16.36 -10.61
C ASP A 233 2.09 -15.40 -10.07
N GLY A 234 1.95 -15.29 -8.75
CA GLY A 234 0.93 -14.47 -8.10
C GLY A 234 -0.50 -15.01 -8.17
N SER A 235 -0.73 -16.16 -8.81
CA SER A 235 -2.05 -16.71 -9.12
C SER A 235 -2.85 -17.14 -7.88
N THR A 236 -2.19 -17.60 -6.82
CA THR A 236 -2.85 -18.10 -5.62
C THR A 236 -2.21 -17.59 -4.34
N ARG A 237 -2.90 -17.82 -3.21
CA ARG A 237 -2.38 -17.55 -1.86
C ARG A 237 -2.08 -18.87 -1.14
N LEU A 238 -0.90 -18.93 -0.56
CA LEU A 238 -0.41 -20.00 0.30
C LEU A 238 -0.26 -19.47 1.73
N ARG A 239 0.00 -20.39 2.66
CA ARG A 239 0.29 -20.07 4.07
C ARG A 239 1.74 -20.42 4.38
N ALA A 240 2.45 -19.51 5.04
CA ALA A 240 3.81 -19.76 5.51
C ALA A 240 4.01 -19.29 6.95
N ILE A 241 4.79 -20.04 7.73
CA ILE A 241 5.13 -19.70 9.11
C ILE A 241 6.55 -19.14 9.14
N TYR A 242 6.73 -18.02 9.85
CA TYR A 242 8.01 -17.35 10.05
C TYR A 242 8.22 -17.20 11.56
N LEU A 243 9.09 -18.03 12.13
CA LEU A 243 9.20 -18.23 13.57
C LEU A 243 9.46 -16.93 14.34
N THR A 244 10.39 -16.12 13.83
CA THR A 244 10.82 -14.89 14.49
C THR A 244 9.82 -13.76 14.23
N ALA A 245 9.30 -13.66 13.00
CA ALA A 245 8.29 -12.66 12.66
C ALA A 245 6.95 -12.89 13.40
N SER A 246 6.61 -14.14 13.75
CA SER A 246 5.44 -14.48 14.57
C SER A 246 5.53 -13.96 16.02
N MET A 247 6.68 -13.44 16.46
CA MET A 247 6.83 -12.83 17.79
C MET A 247 6.50 -11.34 17.82
N MET A 248 6.21 -10.71 16.67
CA MET A 248 5.82 -9.28 16.64
C MET A 248 4.37 -9.12 17.05
N ASP A 249 4.10 -8.28 18.02
CA ASP A 249 2.74 -8.08 18.52
C ASP A 249 1.89 -7.20 17.58
N HIS A 250 0.57 -7.24 17.75
CA HIS A 250 -0.36 -6.48 16.95
C HIS A 250 -0.46 -5.00 17.36
N SER A 251 -0.51 -4.11 16.37
CA SER A 251 -1.08 -2.77 16.53
C SER A 251 -1.87 -2.35 15.29
N CYS A 252 -3.03 -1.71 15.49
CA CYS A 252 -3.77 -1.10 14.37
C CYS A 252 -3.07 0.17 13.84
N LYS A 253 -1.99 0.61 14.50
CA LYS A 253 -1.02 1.63 14.07
C LYS A 253 0.40 1.03 14.16
N ALA A 254 0.62 -0.05 13.41
CA ALA A 254 1.88 -0.77 13.40
C ALA A 254 3.07 0.13 12.99
N ASN A 255 4.21 -0.06 13.65
CA ASN A 255 5.45 0.64 13.35
C ASN A 255 6.38 -0.11 12.38
N THR A 256 5.93 -1.26 11.88
CA THR A 256 6.61 -2.02 10.83
C THR A 256 5.69 -2.37 9.66
N ARG A 257 6.30 -2.78 8.55
CA ARG A 257 5.64 -3.50 7.46
C ARG A 257 6.50 -4.68 7.03
N HIS A 258 5.87 -5.73 6.55
CA HIS A 258 6.56 -6.86 5.92
C HIS A 258 6.48 -6.77 4.40
N ILE A 259 7.53 -7.25 3.72
CA ILE A 259 7.55 -7.49 2.28
C ILE A 259 8.16 -8.87 2.01
N PHE A 260 7.85 -9.45 0.85
CA PHE A 260 8.50 -10.67 0.37
C PHE A 260 9.55 -10.31 -0.68
N ILE A 261 10.76 -10.89 -0.55
CA ILE A 261 11.92 -10.61 -1.40
C ILE A 261 12.33 -11.90 -2.11
N GLY A 262 12.48 -11.82 -3.44
CA GLY A 262 12.91 -12.95 -4.27
C GLY A 262 11.82 -14.01 -4.46
N GLU A 263 12.20 -15.12 -5.10
CA GLU A 263 11.28 -16.22 -5.44
C GLU A 263 11.14 -17.25 -4.29
N ASP A 264 12.07 -17.25 -3.34
CA ASP A 264 12.11 -18.19 -2.20
C ASP A 264 11.32 -17.71 -0.97
N TYR A 265 10.35 -16.81 -1.17
CA TYR A 265 9.48 -16.29 -0.10
C TYR A 265 10.20 -15.68 1.11
N HIS A 266 11.38 -15.08 0.94
CA HIS A 266 12.04 -14.45 2.09
C HIS A 266 11.22 -13.25 2.57
N MET A 267 10.86 -13.24 3.85
CA MET A 267 10.21 -12.09 4.47
C MET A 267 11.27 -11.10 4.95
N ALA A 268 11.04 -9.82 4.69
CA ALA A 268 11.77 -8.73 5.33
C ALA A 268 10.82 -7.83 6.10
N ILE A 269 11.16 -7.54 7.35
CA ILE A 269 10.46 -6.60 8.22
C ILE A 269 11.20 -5.27 8.18
N ILE A 270 10.48 -4.20 7.86
CA ILE A 270 11.02 -2.85 7.70
C ILE A 270 10.28 -1.90 8.63
N ALA A 271 11.03 -1.09 9.38
CA ALA A 271 10.45 -0.02 10.20
C ALA A 271 9.77 1.04 9.31
N THR A 272 8.50 1.35 9.57
CA THR A 272 7.72 2.37 8.82
C THR A 272 7.77 3.74 9.48
N VAL A 273 8.18 3.80 10.74
CA VAL A 273 8.42 4.99 11.55
C VAL A 273 9.68 4.76 12.40
N PRO A 274 10.30 5.80 12.99
CA PRO A 274 11.34 5.60 14.00
C PRO A 274 10.80 4.81 15.20
N ILE A 275 11.58 3.87 15.73
CA ILE A 275 11.22 3.05 16.92
C ILE A 275 12.30 3.29 17.97
N SER A 276 11.92 3.74 19.16
CA SER A 276 12.88 4.05 20.23
C SER A 276 13.33 2.75 20.91
N LYS A 277 14.52 2.76 21.51
CA LYS A 277 14.97 1.68 22.37
C LYS A 277 13.93 1.40 23.47
N GLY A 278 13.52 0.14 23.60
CA GLY A 278 12.54 -0.30 24.59
C GLY A 278 11.10 -0.29 24.09
N ASP A 279 10.81 0.32 22.93
CA ASP A 279 9.47 0.29 22.33
C ASP A 279 9.17 -1.11 21.75
N LEU A 280 7.89 -1.46 21.74
CA LEU A 280 7.39 -2.66 21.06
C LEU A 280 7.61 -2.55 19.55
N ILE A 281 8.03 -3.65 18.92
CA ILE A 281 8.07 -3.79 17.47
C ILE A 281 6.79 -4.51 17.06
N THR A 282 5.90 -3.78 16.38
CA THR A 282 4.53 -4.20 16.12
C THR A 282 4.24 -4.35 14.64
N THR A 283 3.35 -5.28 14.33
CA THR A 283 2.81 -5.53 12.98
C THR A 283 1.29 -5.43 12.98
N MET A 284 0.66 -5.51 11.82
CA MET A 284 -0.80 -5.46 11.70
C MET A 284 -1.34 -6.83 11.27
N TYR A 285 -2.15 -7.46 12.12
CA TYR A 285 -2.82 -8.73 11.84
C TYR A 285 -4.14 -8.53 11.09
N THR A 286 -4.65 -7.30 11.07
CA THR A 286 -5.88 -6.88 10.40
C THR A 286 -5.55 -6.15 9.10
N GLN A 287 -6.57 -5.65 8.40
CA GLN A 287 -6.38 -4.73 7.28
C GLN A 287 -6.44 -3.28 7.76
N SER A 288 -5.60 -2.41 7.18
CA SER A 288 -5.52 -1.00 7.59
C SER A 288 -6.84 -0.25 7.37
N LEU A 289 -7.59 -0.62 6.33
CA LEU A 289 -8.83 0.02 5.94
C LEU A 289 -10.05 -0.45 6.73
N TRP A 290 -10.00 -1.56 7.46
CA TRP A 290 -11.15 -2.00 8.23
C TRP A 290 -11.45 -1.04 9.38
N GLY A 291 -12.74 -0.80 9.66
CA GLY A 291 -13.20 -0.06 10.84
C GLY A 291 -13.00 -0.84 12.14
N THR A 292 -13.12 -0.15 13.28
CA THR A 292 -12.78 -0.69 14.61
C THR A 292 -13.55 -1.95 14.97
N LEU A 293 -14.87 -1.98 14.70
CA LEU A 293 -15.71 -3.17 14.92
C LEU A 293 -15.16 -4.39 14.17
N ASP A 294 -14.79 -4.23 12.91
CA ASP A 294 -14.32 -5.33 12.06
C ASP A 294 -12.93 -5.81 12.47
N ARG A 295 -12.03 -4.88 12.80
CA ARG A 295 -10.68 -5.21 13.29
C ARG A 295 -10.76 -5.98 14.60
N ARG A 296 -11.49 -5.45 15.59
CA ARG A 296 -11.64 -6.10 16.91
C ARG A 296 -12.30 -7.46 16.77
N LYS A 297 -13.38 -7.58 15.99
CA LYS A 297 -14.04 -8.87 15.79
C LYS A 297 -13.12 -9.90 15.14
N HIS A 298 -12.31 -9.48 14.16
CA HIS A 298 -11.34 -10.35 13.52
C HIS A 298 -10.27 -10.84 14.49
N LEU A 299 -9.71 -9.96 15.32
CA LEU A 299 -8.70 -10.30 16.32
C LEU A 299 -9.28 -11.24 17.38
N GLN A 300 -10.46 -10.95 17.92
CA GLN A 300 -11.12 -11.83 18.87
C GLN A 300 -11.37 -13.23 18.27
N THR A 301 -11.89 -13.30 17.04
CA THR A 301 -12.28 -14.57 16.41
C THR A 301 -11.08 -15.41 15.96
N ASN A 302 -9.99 -14.76 15.51
CA ASN A 302 -8.87 -15.47 14.85
C ASN A 302 -7.60 -15.49 15.68
N LYS A 303 -7.45 -14.57 16.64
CA LYS A 303 -6.25 -14.37 17.48
C LYS A 303 -6.57 -14.35 18.98
N TYR A 304 -7.84 -14.47 19.38
CA TYR A 304 -8.30 -14.64 20.77
C TYR A 304 -7.86 -13.54 21.74
N PHE A 305 -7.77 -12.30 21.26
CA PHE A 305 -7.54 -11.14 22.13
C PHE A 305 -8.29 -9.89 21.65
N ASP A 306 -8.47 -8.94 22.56
CA ASP A 306 -9.08 -7.64 22.32
C ASP A 306 -8.04 -6.53 22.21
N CYS A 307 -8.03 -5.81 21.08
CA CYS A 307 -7.02 -4.77 20.83
C CYS A 307 -7.41 -3.41 21.44
N GLU A 308 -6.58 -2.92 22.34
CA GLU A 308 -6.76 -1.64 23.06
C GLU A 308 -5.79 -0.54 22.62
N CYS A 309 -5.25 -0.63 21.41
CA CYS A 309 -4.35 0.42 20.89
C CYS A 309 -5.09 1.76 20.75
N ASP A 310 -4.34 2.86 20.66
CA ASP A 310 -4.87 4.23 20.56
C ASP A 310 -5.94 4.39 19.46
N ARG A 311 -5.75 3.70 18.32
CA ARG A 311 -6.74 3.73 17.22
C ARG A 311 -8.06 3.06 17.60
N CYS A 312 -8.02 1.96 18.36
CA CYS A 312 -9.22 1.27 18.82
C CYS A 312 -9.90 2.01 19.96
N LYS A 313 -9.17 2.81 20.75
CA LYS A 313 -9.72 3.65 21.82
C LYS A 313 -10.43 4.90 21.29
N ASP A 314 -9.95 5.44 20.17
CA ASP A 314 -10.50 6.65 19.57
C ASP A 314 -11.78 6.35 18.75
N PRO A 315 -12.96 6.88 19.12
CA PRO A 315 -14.21 6.65 18.40
C PRO A 315 -14.24 7.25 16.98
N THR A 316 -13.31 8.14 16.66
CA THR A 316 -13.14 8.75 15.33
C THR A 316 -12.06 8.07 14.50
N GLU A 317 -11.31 7.12 15.08
CA GLU A 317 -10.14 6.50 14.48
C GLU A 317 -9.10 7.52 13.97
N PHE A 318 -8.60 8.38 14.85
CA PHE A 318 -7.71 9.51 14.53
C PHE A 318 -8.31 10.51 13.53
N GLY A 319 -9.61 10.80 13.67
CA GLY A 319 -10.34 11.70 12.78
C GLY A 319 -10.56 11.16 11.37
N THR A 320 -10.30 9.87 11.12
CA THR A 320 -10.52 9.27 9.79
C THR A 320 -11.96 8.84 9.57
N TYR A 321 -12.71 8.59 10.64
CA TYR A 321 -14.10 8.14 10.61
C TYR A 321 -14.33 6.88 9.76
N LEU A 322 -13.29 6.04 9.62
CA LEU A 322 -13.28 4.88 8.71
C LEU A 322 -14.45 3.93 8.95
N GLY A 323 -14.79 3.68 10.21
CA GLY A 323 -15.88 2.77 10.60
C GLY A 323 -17.22 3.46 10.85
N ASN A 324 -17.31 4.78 10.69
CA ASN A 324 -18.48 5.56 11.13
C ASN A 324 -19.43 5.87 9.97
N ILE A 325 -20.69 6.14 10.29
CA ILE A 325 -21.72 6.58 9.36
C ILE A 325 -22.26 7.95 9.78
N TYR A 326 -22.86 8.67 8.84
CA TYR A 326 -23.54 9.92 9.13
C TYR A 326 -24.74 9.69 10.05
N CYS A 327 -25.01 10.67 10.91
CA CYS A 327 -26.25 10.72 11.67
C CYS A 327 -27.43 10.96 10.72
N SER A 328 -28.39 10.03 10.71
CA SER A 328 -29.59 10.08 9.86
C SER A 328 -30.48 11.29 10.16
N VAL A 329 -30.49 11.79 11.40
CA VAL A 329 -31.27 12.97 11.79
C VAL A 329 -30.62 14.25 11.26
N CYS A 330 -29.35 14.45 11.56
CA CYS A 330 -28.60 15.67 11.20
C CYS A 330 -28.30 15.78 9.69
N ASN A 331 -28.30 14.66 8.97
CA ASN A 331 -28.04 14.63 7.52
C ASN A 331 -29.32 14.36 6.71
N SER A 332 -30.49 14.37 7.35
CA SER A 332 -31.76 14.32 6.62
C SER A 332 -31.99 15.64 5.86
N ALA A 333 -32.78 15.56 4.78
CA ALA A 333 -33.24 16.74 4.06
C ALA A 333 -34.01 17.73 4.96
N PHE A 334 -34.60 17.23 6.05
CA PHE A 334 -35.40 17.96 7.02
C PHE A 334 -34.66 18.23 8.34
N ALA A 335 -33.32 18.19 8.33
CA ALA A 335 -32.52 18.38 9.53
C ALA A 335 -32.85 19.73 10.21
N PRO A 336 -33.16 19.74 11.52
CA PRO A 336 -33.64 20.93 12.21
C PRO A 336 -32.59 22.05 12.34
N ASN A 337 -31.31 21.72 12.20
CA ASN A 337 -30.21 22.68 12.21
C ASN A 337 -29.21 22.37 11.09
N VAL A 338 -29.01 23.31 10.16
CA VAL A 338 -28.07 23.18 9.03
C VAL A 338 -26.63 23.04 9.50
N GLU A 339 -26.26 23.65 10.63
CA GLU A 339 -24.92 23.55 11.24
C GLU A 339 -24.61 22.13 11.74
N SER A 340 -25.66 21.32 11.96
CA SER A 340 -25.51 19.93 12.38
C SER A 340 -25.19 18.98 11.22
N ARG A 341 -25.29 19.42 9.95
CA ARG A 341 -24.92 18.60 8.79
C ARG A 341 -23.46 18.13 8.88
N GLY A 342 -23.21 16.95 8.35
CA GLY A 342 -21.95 16.24 8.45
C GLY A 342 -21.71 15.54 9.79
N ALA A 343 -22.64 15.62 10.76
CA ALA A 343 -22.48 14.94 12.04
C ALA A 343 -22.38 13.42 11.87
N MET A 344 -21.43 12.81 12.58
CA MET A 344 -21.18 11.38 12.59
C MET A 344 -21.84 10.69 13.78
N LEU A 345 -22.24 9.43 13.58
CA LEU A 345 -22.51 8.49 14.68
C LEU A 345 -21.18 7.90 15.17
N LEU A 346 -20.91 8.08 16.45
CA LEU A 346 -19.69 7.63 17.11
C LEU A 346 -20.04 6.58 18.18
N SER A 347 -19.23 5.53 18.32
CA SER A 347 -19.38 4.62 19.46
C SER A 347 -19.12 5.38 20.76
N THR A 348 -19.99 5.19 21.75
CA THR A 348 -19.81 5.76 23.11
C THR A 348 -18.67 5.09 23.88
N ASN A 349 -18.35 3.84 23.56
CA ASN A 349 -17.18 3.12 24.05
C ASN A 349 -16.68 2.16 22.95
N PRO A 350 -15.71 2.56 22.12
CA PRO A 350 -15.18 1.74 21.03
C PRO A 350 -14.56 0.40 21.42
N LEU A 351 -14.18 0.22 22.69
CA LEU A 351 -13.62 -1.03 23.21
C LEU A 351 -14.70 -2.03 23.65
N ASP A 352 -15.96 -1.59 23.75
CA ASP A 352 -17.11 -2.44 24.07
C ASP A 352 -17.97 -2.63 22.82
N GLU A 353 -18.04 -3.87 22.34
CA GLU A 353 -18.82 -4.20 21.13
C GLU A 353 -20.33 -4.00 21.31
N THR A 354 -20.83 -3.89 22.54
CA THR A 354 -22.24 -3.65 22.84
C THR A 354 -22.60 -2.17 22.98
N ALA A 355 -21.58 -1.29 23.03
CA ALA A 355 -21.76 0.12 23.30
C ALA A 355 -22.69 0.80 22.27
N PRO A 356 -23.61 1.67 22.72
CA PRO A 356 -24.46 2.42 21.81
C PRO A 356 -23.66 3.44 20.99
N TRP A 357 -24.19 3.80 19.83
CA TRP A 357 -23.60 4.78 18.92
C TRP A 357 -24.42 6.06 18.97
N LYS A 358 -23.78 7.16 19.38
CA LYS A 358 -24.42 8.46 19.60
C LYS A 358 -23.92 9.48 18.58
N CYS A 359 -24.81 10.37 18.15
CA CYS A 359 -24.45 11.49 17.30
C CYS A 359 -23.57 12.48 18.07
N GLU A 360 -22.55 13.02 17.42
CA GLU A 360 -21.66 14.01 18.05
C GLU A 360 -22.30 15.41 18.20
N LYS A 361 -23.39 15.69 17.47
CA LYS A 361 -24.06 17.01 17.46
C LYS A 361 -25.51 17.01 17.97
N CYS A 362 -26.15 15.85 18.13
CA CYS A 362 -27.53 15.76 18.61
C CYS A 362 -27.73 14.56 19.53
N GLU A 363 -28.94 14.40 20.07
CA GLU A 363 -29.25 13.30 21.01
C GLU A 363 -29.55 11.96 20.32
N HIS A 364 -29.53 11.91 18.99
CA HIS A 364 -29.81 10.69 18.26
C HIS A 364 -28.80 9.59 18.60
N CYS A 365 -29.32 8.40 18.88
CA CYS A 365 -28.55 7.26 19.33
C CYS A 365 -29.12 5.97 18.75
N ILE A 366 -28.25 5.03 18.37
CA ILE A 366 -28.62 3.70 17.89
C ILE A 366 -27.90 2.61 18.69
N LEU A 367 -28.45 1.40 18.69
CA LEU A 367 -27.84 0.24 19.34
C LEU A 367 -26.70 -0.32 18.47
N SER A 368 -25.65 -0.88 19.09
CA SER A 368 -24.53 -1.50 18.36
C SER A 368 -24.99 -2.56 17.34
N LYS A 369 -25.99 -3.38 17.69
CA LYS A 369 -26.56 -4.39 16.77
C LYS A 369 -27.08 -3.79 15.45
N GLN A 370 -27.62 -2.57 15.48
CA GLN A 370 -28.10 -1.89 14.28
C GLN A 370 -26.93 -1.44 13.41
N MET A 371 -25.86 -0.93 14.05
CA MET A 371 -24.63 -0.55 13.35
C MET A 371 -23.94 -1.75 12.69
N VAL A 372 -23.81 -2.88 13.41
CA VAL A 372 -23.24 -4.12 12.88
C VAL A 372 -24.06 -4.65 11.71
N TRP A 373 -25.39 -4.69 11.85
CA TRP A 373 -26.28 -5.15 10.78
C TRP A 373 -26.18 -4.26 9.54
N GLY A 374 -26.23 -2.93 9.72
CA GLY A 374 -26.10 -1.97 8.62
C GLY A 374 -24.75 -2.07 7.90
N ASN A 375 -23.64 -2.14 8.65
CA ASN A 375 -22.30 -2.31 8.07
C ASN A 375 -22.18 -3.64 7.30
N ASN A 376 -22.78 -4.73 7.79
CA ASN A 376 -22.78 -6.01 7.10
C ASN A 376 -23.64 -6.00 5.83
N ALA A 377 -24.79 -5.33 5.83
CA ALA A 377 -25.61 -5.15 4.65
C ALA A 377 -24.85 -4.36 3.56
N LEU A 378 -24.20 -3.26 3.94
CA LEU A 378 -23.39 -2.45 3.01
C LEU A 378 -22.20 -3.23 2.43
N LYS A 379 -21.54 -4.06 3.24
CA LYS A 379 -20.48 -4.97 2.75
C LYS A 379 -21.01 -5.97 1.74
N GLN A 380 -22.18 -6.57 1.99
CA GLN A 380 -22.78 -7.52 1.05
C GLN A 380 -23.12 -6.84 -0.27
N ASP A 381 -23.65 -5.61 -0.23
CA ASP A 381 -23.89 -4.82 -1.43
C ASP A 381 -22.60 -4.56 -2.21
N LEU A 382 -21.53 -4.13 -1.53
CA LEU A 382 -20.22 -3.94 -2.16
C LEU A 382 -19.65 -5.24 -2.75
N GLN A 383 -19.84 -6.37 -2.08
CA GLN A 383 -19.34 -7.69 -2.53
C GLN A 383 -20.11 -8.25 -3.73
N ARG A 384 -21.38 -7.86 -3.91
CA ARG A 384 -22.21 -8.28 -5.06
C ARG A 384 -21.88 -7.52 -6.34
N LEU A 385 -21.20 -6.37 -6.23
CA LEU A 385 -20.84 -5.58 -7.41
C LEU A 385 -19.94 -6.39 -8.36
N ASN A 386 -20.21 -6.25 -9.64
CA ASN A 386 -19.36 -6.84 -10.66
C ASN A 386 -17.98 -6.16 -10.63
N LYS A 387 -16.95 -6.93 -10.27
CA LYS A 387 -15.56 -6.45 -10.09
C LYS A 387 -14.90 -5.91 -11.36
N THR A 388 -15.54 -6.05 -12.51
CA THR A 388 -15.05 -5.52 -13.80
C THR A 388 -15.87 -4.35 -14.32
N ASP A 389 -16.99 -4.02 -13.66
CA ASP A 389 -17.91 -2.96 -14.08
C ASP A 389 -17.75 -1.72 -13.19
N PRO A 390 -17.12 -0.64 -13.69
CA PRO A 390 -16.91 0.55 -12.88
C PRO A 390 -18.20 1.29 -12.52
N ASN A 391 -19.25 1.23 -13.36
CA ASN A 391 -20.49 1.98 -13.12
C ASN A 391 -21.16 1.52 -11.81
N GLN A 392 -21.15 0.22 -11.54
CA GLN A 392 -21.70 -0.35 -10.30
C GLN A 392 -21.00 0.18 -9.04
N PHE A 393 -19.69 0.41 -9.09
CA PHE A 393 -18.96 1.01 -7.96
C PHE A 393 -19.23 2.51 -7.83
N GLU A 394 -19.44 3.23 -8.93
CA GLU A 394 -19.79 4.66 -8.90
C GLU A 394 -21.19 4.87 -8.33
N GLU A 395 -22.18 4.11 -8.82
CA GLU A 395 -23.55 4.09 -8.30
C GLU A 395 -23.57 3.72 -6.82
N PHE A 396 -22.73 2.77 -6.37
CA PHE A 396 -22.59 2.44 -4.95
C PHE A 396 -22.15 3.65 -4.11
N ILE A 397 -21.15 4.41 -4.59
CA ILE A 397 -20.63 5.58 -3.87
C ILE A 397 -21.68 6.69 -3.82
N GLU A 398 -22.38 6.95 -4.93
CA GLU A 398 -23.42 7.96 -5.01
C GLU A 398 -24.63 7.59 -4.13
N LYS A 399 -25.13 6.36 -4.26
CA LYS A 399 -26.23 5.80 -3.47
C LYS A 399 -26.02 5.98 -1.96
N TYR A 400 -24.79 5.77 -1.51
CA TYR A 400 -24.45 5.82 -0.08
C TYR A 400 -23.81 7.13 0.38
N SER A 401 -23.74 8.17 -0.46
CA SER A 401 -23.12 9.46 -0.14
C SER A 401 -23.76 10.21 1.04
N GLN A 402 -25.07 10.03 1.26
CA GLN A 402 -25.81 10.62 2.38
C GLN A 402 -25.71 9.80 3.67
N THR A 403 -25.27 8.54 3.58
CA THR A 403 -25.14 7.62 4.72
C THR A 403 -23.70 7.49 5.17
N LEU A 404 -22.74 7.51 4.23
CA LEU A 404 -21.34 7.22 4.47
C LEU A 404 -20.47 8.43 4.20
N HIS A 405 -19.58 8.73 5.14
CA HIS A 405 -18.55 9.73 4.94
C HIS A 405 -17.61 9.33 3.78
N PRO A 406 -17.06 10.27 2.99
CA PRO A 406 -16.17 9.96 1.86
C PRO A 406 -14.92 9.14 2.19
N SER A 407 -14.48 9.13 3.45
CA SER A 407 -13.38 8.32 3.99
C SER A 407 -13.83 7.02 4.65
N ASN A 408 -15.13 6.72 4.71
CA ASN A 408 -15.63 5.45 5.23
C ASN A 408 -14.99 4.28 4.46
N HIS A 409 -14.66 3.21 5.17
CA HIS A 409 -13.89 2.09 4.63
C HIS A 409 -14.52 1.41 3.41
N LEU A 410 -15.85 1.35 3.32
CA LEU A 410 -16.54 0.74 2.17
C LEU A 410 -16.47 1.64 0.93
N VAL A 411 -16.58 2.96 1.14
CA VAL A 411 -16.39 3.96 0.08
C VAL A 411 -14.94 3.94 -0.42
N VAL A 412 -13.96 3.87 0.49
CA VAL A 412 -12.54 3.77 0.12
C VAL A 412 -12.25 2.45 -0.61
N GLN A 413 -12.85 1.33 -0.20
CA GLN A 413 -12.72 0.06 -0.91
C GLN A 413 -13.29 0.12 -2.33
N ALA A 414 -14.48 0.71 -2.52
CA ALA A 414 -15.06 0.93 -3.84
C ALA A 414 -14.16 1.82 -4.71
N LYS A 415 -13.62 2.91 -4.16
CA LYS A 415 -12.66 3.79 -4.85
C LYS A 415 -11.37 3.06 -5.24
N LEU A 416 -10.84 2.19 -4.39
CA LEU A 416 -9.65 1.39 -4.70
C LEU A 416 -9.92 0.37 -5.81
N ALA A 417 -11.09 -0.28 -5.82
CA ALA A 417 -11.49 -1.17 -6.91
C ALA A 417 -11.59 -0.40 -8.23
N LEU A 418 -12.21 0.79 -8.23
CA LEU A 418 -12.26 1.68 -9.39
C LEU A 418 -10.87 2.03 -9.92
N VAL A 419 -9.92 2.39 -9.05
CA VAL A 419 -8.52 2.66 -9.45
C VAL A 419 -7.91 1.45 -10.16
N GLN A 420 -8.19 0.23 -9.70
CA GLN A 420 -7.69 -0.99 -10.35
C GLN A 420 -8.37 -1.26 -11.70
N ILE A 421 -9.67 -1.00 -11.82
CA ILE A 421 -10.44 -1.21 -13.06
C ILE A 421 -9.98 -0.24 -14.15
N TYR A 422 -9.96 1.06 -13.86
CA TYR A 422 -9.53 2.08 -14.82
C TYR A 422 -8.05 1.95 -15.20
N GLY A 423 -7.23 1.39 -14.33
CA GLY A 423 -5.82 1.14 -14.61
C GLY A 423 -5.54 -0.02 -15.57
N ASN A 424 -6.47 -0.97 -15.76
CA ASN A 424 -6.15 -2.28 -16.36
C ASN A 424 -7.12 -2.84 -17.42
N TYR A 425 -8.32 -2.29 -17.66
CA TYR A 425 -9.30 -2.89 -18.59
C TYR A 425 -9.28 -2.30 -20.01
N LYS A 426 -9.25 -3.16 -21.04
CA LYS A 426 -9.41 -2.79 -22.46
C LYS A 426 -10.84 -2.30 -22.71
N GLY A 427 -11.01 -1.07 -23.18
CA GLY A 427 -12.32 -0.40 -23.33
C GLY A 427 -12.66 0.57 -22.19
N TYR A 428 -11.99 0.45 -21.04
CA TYR A 428 -11.94 1.47 -19.98
C TYR A 428 -10.56 2.15 -19.88
N SER A 429 -9.65 1.81 -20.80
CA SER A 429 -8.72 2.79 -21.37
C SER A 429 -9.56 3.95 -21.92
N LEU A 430 -9.41 5.12 -21.32
CA LEU A 430 -10.10 6.38 -21.64
C LEU A 430 -10.32 6.60 -23.16
N THR A 431 -11.49 6.19 -23.65
CA THR A 431 -12.21 6.57 -24.89
C THR A 431 -13.65 6.06 -24.73
N ALA A 432 -14.72 6.59 -25.31
CA ALA A 432 -15.09 7.86 -25.94
C ALA A 432 -16.63 7.77 -26.04
N ASN A 433 -17.37 8.85 -25.78
CA ASN A 433 -18.65 9.17 -26.42
C ASN A 433 -19.09 10.56 -25.93
N GLY A 434 -19.05 11.52 -26.85
CA GLY A 434 -19.33 12.92 -26.57
C GLY A 434 -20.81 13.26 -26.66
N GLN A 435 -21.18 14.32 -25.94
CA GLN A 435 -22.10 15.34 -26.42
C GLN A 435 -21.73 16.70 -25.81
N PHE A 436 -21.95 17.74 -26.60
CA PHE A 436 -21.34 19.08 -26.56
C PHE A 436 -21.99 20.04 -25.57
N TYR A 437 -21.23 21.04 -25.07
CA TYR A 437 -21.61 22.46 -25.09
C TYR A 437 -20.36 23.36 -25.19
N HIS A 438 -20.47 24.42 -26.01
CA HIS A 438 -19.47 25.46 -26.29
C HIS A 438 -19.31 26.46 -25.13
N TYR A 439 -18.10 27.00 -24.93
CA TYR A 439 -17.77 28.45 -25.10
C TYR A 439 -16.25 28.68 -24.97
N ASN A 440 -15.74 29.62 -25.77
CA ASN A 440 -14.34 30.09 -25.79
C ASN A 440 -14.00 30.97 -24.58
N ILE A 441 -12.74 30.93 -24.12
CA ILE A 441 -11.81 32.07 -23.89
C ILE A 441 -10.46 31.50 -23.39
N LEU A 442 -9.36 32.10 -23.82
CA LEU A 442 -7.96 31.71 -23.55
C LEU A 442 -7.56 32.01 -22.10
N THR A 443 -7.13 30.97 -21.38
CA THR A 443 -6.49 31.01 -20.05
C THR A 443 -5.32 30.02 -20.02
N ARG A 444 -4.40 30.16 -19.05
CA ARG A 444 -3.17 29.34 -18.90
C ARG A 444 -3.44 27.83 -18.89
N VAL A 445 -4.58 27.43 -18.32
CA VAL A 445 -5.19 26.17 -18.67
C VAL A 445 -6.22 26.49 -19.75
N ILE A 446 -6.01 26.06 -20.99
CA ILE A 446 -6.92 26.42 -22.08
C ILE A 446 -8.32 25.89 -21.73
N GLN A 447 -9.36 26.72 -21.78
CA GLN A 447 -10.71 26.35 -21.29
C GLN A 447 -10.70 25.86 -19.82
N GLY A 448 -9.82 26.43 -19.00
CA GLY A 448 -9.83 26.22 -17.55
C GLY A 448 -10.87 27.08 -16.86
N VAL A 449 -11.36 26.61 -15.72
CA VAL A 449 -12.24 27.37 -14.84
C VAL A 449 -11.49 27.73 -13.54
N PRO A 450 -11.82 28.88 -12.91
CA PRO A 450 -11.18 29.28 -11.66
C PRO A 450 -11.40 28.25 -10.56
N THR A 451 -10.35 27.96 -9.81
CA THR A 451 -10.37 27.06 -8.64
C THR A 451 -9.60 27.68 -7.47
N SER A 452 -9.44 26.95 -6.38
CA SER A 452 -8.72 27.41 -5.20
C SER A 452 -7.73 26.37 -4.71
N ILE A 453 -6.72 26.82 -3.95
CA ILE A 453 -5.73 25.92 -3.36
C ILE A 453 -6.35 24.92 -2.39
N ALA A 454 -7.53 25.22 -1.83
CA ALA A 454 -8.27 24.29 -0.97
C ALA A 454 -8.72 23.03 -1.73
N HIS A 455 -9.02 23.13 -3.03
CA HIS A 455 -9.37 21.98 -3.87
C HIS A 455 -8.14 21.17 -4.28
N TYR A 456 -6.98 21.82 -4.39
CA TYR A 456 -5.73 21.20 -4.84
C TYR A 456 -4.55 21.57 -3.92
N PRO A 457 -4.56 21.12 -2.64
CA PRO A 457 -3.58 21.56 -1.63
C PRO A 457 -2.15 21.10 -1.93
N ILE A 458 -1.99 20.17 -2.86
CA ILE A 458 -0.69 19.66 -3.32
C ILE A 458 -0.03 20.54 -4.38
N MET A 459 -0.69 21.60 -4.85
CA MET A 459 -0.11 22.50 -5.85
C MET A 459 1.03 23.34 -5.26
N ALA A 460 2.13 23.39 -6.00
CA ALA A 460 3.26 24.25 -5.71
C ALA A 460 3.55 25.15 -6.91
N GLN A 461 3.80 26.43 -6.65
CA GLN A 461 4.24 27.40 -7.64
C GLN A 461 5.77 27.48 -7.60
N LEU A 462 6.43 27.28 -8.72
CA LEU A 462 7.87 27.46 -8.84
C LEU A 462 8.17 28.83 -9.43
N LEU A 463 8.77 29.68 -8.59
CA LEU A 463 9.11 31.05 -8.93
C LEU A 463 10.59 31.16 -9.24
N LEU A 464 10.92 31.70 -10.41
CA LEU A 464 12.28 31.91 -10.89
C LEU A 464 12.63 33.40 -10.84
N ASP A 465 13.80 33.70 -10.30
CA ASP A 465 14.51 34.95 -10.49
C ASP A 465 15.47 34.79 -11.68
N ALA A 466 14.97 35.12 -12.87
CA ALA A 466 15.70 34.92 -14.12
C ALA A 466 16.91 35.86 -14.25
N TRP A 467 16.90 36.99 -13.54
CA TRP A 467 17.87 38.09 -13.69
C TRP A 467 18.80 38.26 -12.50
N GLY A 468 18.59 37.53 -11.40
CA GLY A 468 19.36 37.70 -10.16
C GLY A 468 19.01 38.98 -9.41
N THR A 469 17.84 39.57 -9.69
CA THR A 469 17.37 40.84 -9.13
C THR A 469 16.52 40.66 -7.87
N GLN A 470 16.33 39.40 -7.43
CA GLN A 470 15.38 38.99 -6.41
C GLN A 470 13.91 39.22 -6.78
N GLU A 471 13.61 39.45 -8.06
CA GLU A 471 12.25 39.50 -8.59
C GLU A 471 11.82 38.12 -9.08
N TYR A 472 11.01 37.45 -8.27
CA TYR A 472 10.59 36.07 -8.50
C TYR A 472 9.26 36.01 -9.28
N VAL A 473 9.28 35.40 -10.46
CA VAL A 473 8.11 35.25 -11.34
C VAL A 473 7.80 33.76 -11.54
N GLN A 474 6.51 33.41 -11.63
CA GLN A 474 6.14 32.03 -11.88
C GLN A 474 6.66 31.54 -13.23
N HIS A 475 7.52 30.54 -13.17
CA HIS A 475 8.12 29.91 -14.35
C HIS A 475 7.56 28.51 -14.58
N CYS A 476 7.34 27.74 -13.52
CA CYS A 476 6.80 26.39 -13.58
C CYS A 476 5.82 26.12 -12.43
N ALA A 477 5.19 24.96 -12.46
CA ALA A 477 4.41 24.40 -11.38
C ALA A 477 5.08 23.16 -10.81
N GLY A 478 4.54 22.66 -9.71
CA GLY A 478 5.02 21.47 -9.05
C GLY A 478 3.94 20.83 -8.20
N THR A 479 4.23 19.62 -7.74
CA THR A 479 3.33 18.82 -6.93
C THR A 479 4.02 18.40 -5.64
N ILE A 480 3.46 18.78 -4.49
CA ILE A 480 3.97 18.41 -3.18
C ILE A 480 3.82 16.89 -3.00
N LEU A 481 4.94 16.19 -2.81
CA LEU A 481 4.99 14.75 -2.55
C LEU A 481 5.07 14.42 -1.05
N THR A 482 5.78 15.25 -0.28
CA THR A 482 6.00 15.09 1.16
C THR A 482 6.12 16.47 1.80
N SER A 483 6.33 16.54 3.12
CA SER A 483 6.63 17.81 3.82
C SER A 483 7.90 18.52 3.35
N ARG A 484 8.74 17.90 2.49
CA ARG A 484 10.00 18.49 2.01
C ARG A 484 10.25 18.41 0.52
N HIS A 485 9.41 17.71 -0.23
CA HIS A 485 9.69 17.36 -1.62
C HIS A 485 8.57 17.81 -2.54
N VAL A 486 8.94 18.46 -3.63
CA VAL A 486 8.05 18.86 -4.73
C VAL A 486 8.51 18.16 -6.00
N LEU A 487 7.61 17.47 -6.67
CA LEU A 487 7.79 16.91 -8.00
C LEU A 487 7.57 17.99 -9.05
N SER A 488 8.43 18.09 -10.06
CA SER A 488 8.26 19.01 -11.18
C SER A 488 8.95 18.48 -12.44
N ALA A 489 8.91 19.23 -13.53
CA ALA A 489 9.57 18.89 -14.78
C ALA A 489 11.06 19.29 -14.72
N ALA A 490 11.93 18.48 -15.32
CA ALA A 490 13.37 18.74 -15.34
C ALA A 490 13.75 19.90 -16.26
N HIS A 491 13.00 20.12 -17.36
CA HIS A 491 13.26 21.22 -18.30
C HIS A 491 13.15 22.60 -17.63
N CYS A 492 12.42 22.71 -16.52
CA CYS A 492 12.32 23.94 -15.74
C CYS A 492 13.67 24.42 -15.20
N PHE A 493 14.62 23.52 -14.91
CA PHE A 493 15.83 23.82 -14.13
C PHE A 493 17.12 23.84 -14.95
N GLN A 494 17.04 23.97 -16.27
CA GLN A 494 18.20 23.84 -17.14
C GLN A 494 19.13 25.06 -17.16
N TYR A 495 20.33 24.86 -17.71
CA TYR A 495 21.21 25.97 -18.09
C TYR A 495 20.58 26.79 -19.22
N ASN A 496 20.51 28.10 -19.06
CA ASN A 496 20.02 29.02 -20.08
C ASN A 496 21.18 29.81 -20.68
N ALA A 497 21.47 29.54 -21.96
CA ALA A 497 22.56 30.19 -22.69
C ALA A 497 22.36 31.69 -22.88
N ASN A 498 21.10 32.15 -22.98
CA ASN A 498 20.79 33.57 -23.18
C ASN A 498 21.06 34.40 -21.92
N THR A 499 20.98 33.79 -20.73
CA THR A 499 21.26 34.45 -19.46
C THR A 499 22.62 34.06 -18.86
N GLY A 500 23.27 33.02 -19.39
CA GLY A 500 24.52 32.47 -18.85
C GLY A 500 24.36 31.76 -17.49
N ARG A 501 23.12 31.43 -17.08
CA ARG A 501 22.81 30.95 -15.73
C ARG A 501 22.46 29.47 -15.71
N ASN A 502 22.93 28.77 -14.67
CA ASN A 502 22.53 27.41 -14.36
C ASN A 502 21.34 27.42 -13.38
N TYR A 503 20.14 27.16 -13.88
CA TYR A 503 18.93 27.16 -13.04
C TYR A 503 18.74 25.90 -12.19
N THR A 504 19.68 24.95 -12.19
CA THR A 504 19.73 23.91 -11.14
C THR A 504 20.18 24.46 -9.80
N MET A 505 20.73 25.69 -9.77
CA MET A 505 21.16 26.34 -8.53
C MET A 505 19.94 26.85 -7.72
N PRO A 506 19.75 26.41 -6.47
CA PRO A 506 18.59 26.77 -5.65
C PRO A 506 18.38 28.27 -5.41
N LYS A 507 19.46 29.08 -5.46
CA LYS A 507 19.41 30.53 -5.20
C LYS A 507 18.47 31.31 -6.14
N TYR A 508 18.26 30.79 -7.36
CA TYR A 508 17.39 31.43 -8.35
C TYR A 508 15.91 31.11 -8.14
N TRP A 509 15.57 30.27 -7.16
CA TRP A 509 14.24 29.72 -7.05
C TRP A 509 13.62 29.89 -5.67
N LYS A 510 12.31 30.08 -5.68
CA LYS A 510 11.44 29.96 -4.51
C LYS A 510 10.27 29.05 -4.85
N ILE A 511 9.71 28.40 -3.83
CA ILE A 511 8.46 27.67 -3.96
C ILE A 511 7.38 28.40 -3.16
N ARG A 512 6.25 28.72 -3.79
CA ARG A 512 5.05 29.16 -3.06
C ARG A 512 4.07 28.00 -2.96
N VAL A 513 3.58 27.72 -1.76
CA VAL A 513 2.56 26.70 -1.49
C VAL A 513 1.40 27.33 -0.72
N GLY A 514 0.20 26.74 -0.77
CA GLY A 514 -0.94 27.27 -0.01
C GLY A 514 -1.54 28.56 -0.60
N SER A 515 -1.30 28.89 -1.88
CA SER A 515 -1.89 30.06 -2.53
C SER A 515 -2.86 29.72 -3.65
N THR A 516 -4.03 30.37 -3.63
CA THR A 516 -5.01 30.41 -4.73
C THR A 516 -4.60 31.39 -5.83
N TYR A 517 -3.73 32.36 -5.52
CA TYR A 517 -3.38 33.46 -6.43
C TYR A 517 -1.93 33.40 -6.87
N ARG A 518 -1.69 33.73 -8.14
CA ARG A 518 -0.37 33.75 -8.75
C ARG A 518 0.49 34.87 -8.18
N THR A 519 -0.09 36.04 -7.92
CA THR A 519 0.64 37.24 -7.48
C THR A 519 0.76 37.37 -5.96
N GLY A 520 -0.16 36.81 -5.16
CA GLY A 520 -0.14 36.91 -3.69
C GLY A 520 -0.52 35.61 -2.97
N GLY A 521 -0.62 35.65 -1.64
CA GLY A 521 -1.07 34.54 -0.78
C GLY A 521 -0.06 33.41 -0.55
N GLY A 522 -0.42 32.45 0.30
CA GLY A 522 0.39 31.27 0.61
C GLY A 522 1.71 31.56 1.34
N VAL A 523 2.61 30.58 1.33
CA VAL A 523 3.91 30.65 2.03
C VAL A 523 5.05 30.40 1.06
N LEU A 524 6.08 31.24 1.11
CA LEU A 524 7.31 31.10 0.33
C LEU A 524 8.34 30.24 1.07
N HIS A 525 8.92 29.29 0.33
CA HIS A 525 9.95 28.37 0.79
C HIS A 525 11.23 28.52 -0.02
N ASN A 526 12.37 28.55 0.68
CA ASN A 526 13.69 28.41 0.08
C ASN A 526 13.93 26.96 -0.35
N ILE A 527 14.67 26.79 -1.44
CA ILE A 527 15.06 25.47 -1.95
C ILE A 527 16.44 25.11 -1.40
N LYS A 528 16.59 23.86 -0.93
CA LYS A 528 17.85 23.26 -0.49
C LYS A 528 18.62 22.70 -1.67
N THR A 529 17.95 21.92 -2.52
CA THR A 529 18.55 21.32 -3.72
C THR A 529 17.47 21.00 -4.77
N ILE A 530 17.89 20.96 -6.02
CA ILE A 530 17.08 20.60 -7.18
C ILE A 530 17.76 19.39 -7.83
N ILE A 531 16.99 18.32 -8.05
CA ILE A 531 17.51 17.04 -8.51
C ILE A 531 16.75 16.63 -9.77
N PRO A 532 17.18 17.10 -10.96
CA PRO A 532 16.68 16.58 -12.23
C PRO A 532 17.07 15.10 -12.40
N HIS A 533 16.28 14.35 -13.17
CA HIS A 533 16.68 13.00 -13.57
C HIS A 533 18.02 13.06 -14.32
N LYS A 534 18.99 12.22 -13.92
CA LYS A 534 20.36 12.26 -14.46
C LYS A 534 20.43 12.02 -15.97
N ASP A 535 19.47 11.25 -16.49
CA ASP A 535 19.37 10.88 -17.91
C ASP A 535 18.36 11.77 -18.66
N PHE A 536 18.03 12.94 -18.12
CA PHE A 536 17.12 13.89 -18.77
C PHE A 536 17.71 14.43 -20.08
N ASP A 537 16.97 14.23 -21.17
CA ASP A 537 17.33 14.72 -22.49
C ASP A 537 16.49 15.95 -22.86
N LYS A 538 17.15 17.08 -23.10
CA LYS A 538 16.49 18.35 -23.44
C LYS A 538 15.95 18.44 -24.88
N PHE A 539 16.46 17.61 -25.78
CA PHE A 539 16.05 17.59 -27.19
C PHE A 539 14.81 16.73 -27.37
N PHE A 540 14.77 15.57 -26.70
CA PHE A 540 13.66 14.62 -26.80
C PHE A 540 12.68 14.70 -25.62
N TYR A 541 12.96 15.54 -24.62
CA TYR A 541 12.18 15.64 -23.37
C TYR A 541 12.02 14.29 -22.64
N THR A 542 12.95 13.37 -22.83
CA THR A 542 12.92 12.05 -22.17
C THR A 542 13.45 12.18 -20.76
N ASN A 543 12.84 11.48 -19.81
CA ASN A 543 13.14 11.64 -18.39
C ASN A 543 12.94 13.07 -17.87
N ASP A 544 11.95 13.80 -18.41
CA ASP A 544 11.60 15.15 -17.97
C ASP A 544 10.89 15.16 -16.61
N ILE A 545 11.68 14.93 -15.56
CA ILE A 545 11.22 14.83 -14.17
C ILE A 545 12.31 15.27 -13.20
N ALA A 546 11.93 16.04 -12.18
CA ALA A 546 12.82 16.56 -11.16
C ALA A 546 12.17 16.51 -9.77
N ILE A 547 13.01 16.32 -8.76
CA ILE A 547 12.63 16.47 -7.35
C ILE A 547 13.29 17.72 -6.80
N VAL A 548 12.47 18.59 -6.23
CA VAL A 548 12.89 19.82 -5.57
C VAL A 548 12.75 19.64 -4.07
N VAL A 549 13.83 19.87 -3.33
CA VAL A 549 13.87 19.72 -1.88
C VAL A 549 13.86 21.09 -1.22
N VAL A 550 12.89 21.36 -0.35
CA VAL A 550 12.84 22.64 0.38
C VAL A 550 13.75 22.64 1.61
N ALA A 551 14.34 23.79 1.91
CA ALA A 551 15.22 23.99 3.07
C ALA A 551 14.47 23.79 4.40
N LYS A 552 13.25 24.32 4.49
CA LYS A 552 12.36 24.17 5.64
C LYS A 552 11.11 23.42 5.22
N GLN A 553 10.70 22.45 6.05
CA GLN A 553 9.51 21.65 5.81
C GLN A 553 8.24 22.50 5.71
N PHE A 554 7.31 22.06 4.86
CA PHE A 554 5.95 22.60 4.77
C PHE A 554 5.23 22.37 6.10
N SER A 555 4.46 23.37 6.55
CA SER A 555 3.57 23.24 7.71
C SER A 555 2.16 23.01 7.18
N PHE A 556 1.70 21.76 7.22
CA PHE A 556 0.36 21.40 6.78
C PHE A 556 -0.63 21.63 7.94
N ASN A 557 -0.98 22.88 8.21
CA ASN A 557 -2.03 23.19 9.18
C ASN A 557 -3.32 23.52 8.43
N SER A 558 -4.46 23.01 8.90
CA SER A 558 -5.81 23.30 8.40
C SER A 558 -6.28 24.73 8.65
N ASN A 559 -5.49 25.55 9.35
CA ASN A 559 -5.73 26.96 9.58
C ASN A 559 -4.52 27.78 9.13
N THR A 560 -4.59 28.31 7.92
CA THR A 560 -3.96 29.59 7.61
C THR A 560 -5.07 30.54 7.19
N SER A 561 -5.65 31.19 8.19
CA SER A 561 -6.30 32.47 8.01
C SER A 561 -5.36 33.39 7.24
N ASP A 562 -5.92 34.05 6.23
CA ASP A 562 -5.32 35.08 5.40
C ASP A 562 -4.54 36.07 6.28
N HIS A 563 -3.21 35.94 6.33
CA HIS A 563 -2.35 36.94 6.95
C HIS A 563 -1.99 37.99 5.91
N SER A 564 -2.46 39.19 6.20
CA SER A 564 -2.31 40.47 5.51
C SER A 564 -1.00 40.70 4.76
N LEU A 565 -1.17 40.90 3.44
CA LEU A 565 -0.53 41.85 2.53
C LEU A 565 0.73 42.60 3.03
N GLU A 566 1.88 42.23 2.47
CA GLU A 566 2.84 43.23 1.97
C GLU A 566 2.68 43.34 0.45
N THR A 567 2.67 44.58 -0.04
CA THR A 567 2.21 45.00 -1.38
C THR A 567 2.97 44.36 -2.56
N PRO A 568 2.30 44.09 -3.72
CA PRO A 568 2.93 43.45 -4.87
C PRO A 568 3.77 44.43 -5.70
N GLY A 569 4.94 43.97 -6.14
CA GLY A 569 5.70 44.56 -7.25
C GLY A 569 4.88 44.55 -8.54
N LYS A 570 5.02 45.63 -9.33
CA LYS A 570 4.25 45.92 -10.55
C LYS A 570 4.30 44.78 -11.59
N PRO A 571 3.19 44.47 -12.29
CA PRO A 571 3.21 43.55 -13.43
C PRO A 571 3.79 44.26 -14.66
N GLN A 572 4.86 43.73 -15.24
CA GLN A 572 5.40 44.22 -16.52
C GLN A 572 5.22 43.19 -17.65
N ARG A 573 4.42 43.64 -18.63
CA ARG A 573 4.24 43.30 -20.06
C ARG A 573 4.34 41.83 -20.54
N GLN A 574 3.19 41.38 -21.07
CA GLN A 574 2.93 40.14 -21.80
C GLN A 574 3.43 40.16 -23.24
N THR A 575 3.86 39.00 -23.72
CA THR A 575 3.86 38.65 -25.15
C THR A 575 2.68 37.76 -25.56
N ASP A 576 1.93 37.15 -24.63
CA ASP A 576 0.96 36.08 -24.97
C ASP A 576 -0.38 36.15 -24.21
N GLY A 577 -0.93 37.37 -24.02
CA GLY A 577 -2.28 37.59 -23.47
C GLY A 577 -2.41 37.53 -21.93
N PRO A 578 -3.57 37.95 -21.37
CA PRO A 578 -3.77 38.08 -19.93
C PRO A 578 -3.67 36.75 -19.17
N GLN A 579 -2.61 36.60 -18.38
CA GLN A 579 -2.46 35.45 -17.48
C GLN A 579 -3.49 35.53 -16.33
N PRO A 580 -4.32 34.49 -16.12
CA PRO A 580 -5.23 34.46 -14.98
C PRO A 580 -4.43 34.52 -13.69
N ASP A 581 -4.85 35.38 -12.76
CA ASP A 581 -4.22 35.50 -11.45
C ASP A 581 -4.69 34.38 -10.51
N GLN A 582 -5.95 33.96 -10.60
CA GLN A 582 -6.48 32.85 -9.83
C GLN A 582 -6.11 31.49 -10.47
N LEU A 583 -5.76 30.52 -9.63
CA LEU A 583 -5.51 29.13 -10.01
C LEU A 583 -6.64 28.59 -10.90
N GLN A 584 -6.28 27.87 -11.96
CA GLN A 584 -7.23 27.30 -12.91
C GLN A 584 -7.13 25.77 -12.90
N HIS A 585 -8.22 25.11 -13.25
CA HIS A 585 -8.23 23.68 -13.58
C HIS A 585 -9.05 23.42 -14.85
N THR A 586 -8.75 22.36 -15.58
CA THR A 586 -9.59 21.88 -16.69
C THR A 586 -9.64 20.37 -16.68
N ILE A 587 -10.59 19.83 -17.45
CA ILE A 587 -10.76 18.39 -17.64
C ILE A 587 -10.07 18.01 -18.96
N LEU A 588 -9.14 17.07 -18.85
CA LEU A 588 -8.40 16.52 -19.99
C LEU A 588 -8.78 15.06 -20.20
N TYR A 589 -8.75 14.62 -21.44
CA TYR A 589 -8.92 13.21 -21.81
C TYR A 589 -7.55 12.65 -22.17
N THR A 590 -7.16 11.49 -21.63
CA THR A 590 -5.93 10.86 -22.09
C THR A 590 -6.10 10.36 -23.52
N ILE A 591 -5.04 10.44 -24.30
CA ILE A 591 -5.01 9.98 -25.69
C ILE A 591 -4.26 8.64 -25.75
N ASP A 592 -4.76 7.71 -26.56
CA ASP A 592 -4.08 6.44 -26.81
C ASP A 592 -2.63 6.68 -27.26
N GLN A 593 -1.71 5.92 -26.68
CA GLN A 593 -0.28 6.10 -26.88
C GLN A 593 0.12 5.97 -28.35
N LYS A 594 -0.50 5.03 -29.09
CA LYS A 594 -0.19 4.81 -30.51
C LYS A 594 -0.70 5.97 -31.35
N ILE A 595 -1.89 6.49 -31.04
CA ILE A 595 -2.42 7.69 -31.70
C ILE A 595 -1.49 8.88 -31.44
N CYS A 596 -1.09 9.09 -30.18
CA CYS A 596 -0.19 10.19 -29.85
C CYS A 596 1.16 10.06 -30.55
N ALA A 597 1.79 8.88 -30.49
CA ALA A 597 3.05 8.59 -31.16
C ALA A 597 2.96 8.79 -32.68
N MET A 598 1.89 8.28 -33.31
CA MET A 598 1.65 8.46 -34.74
C MET A 598 1.57 9.95 -35.12
N ARG A 599 0.83 10.76 -34.34
CA ARG A 599 0.70 12.19 -34.62
C ARG A 599 2.01 12.93 -34.43
N TYR A 600 2.72 12.71 -33.32
CA TYR A 600 4.01 13.38 -33.10
C TYR A 600 5.11 12.93 -34.08
N ASN A 601 5.03 11.72 -34.61
CA ASN A 601 5.94 11.24 -35.65
C ASN A 601 5.86 12.06 -36.95
N THR A 602 4.73 12.75 -37.24
CA THR A 602 4.63 13.61 -38.44
C THR A 602 5.53 14.84 -38.39
N ILE A 603 6.06 15.18 -37.21
CA ILE A 603 7.01 16.27 -36.98
C ILE A 603 8.35 15.76 -36.42
N GLY A 604 8.62 14.45 -36.54
CA GLY A 604 9.86 13.84 -36.11
C GLY A 604 10.04 13.70 -34.60
N ALA A 605 8.98 13.92 -33.80
CA ALA A 605 9.02 13.74 -32.36
C ALA A 605 8.62 12.30 -31.98
N VAL A 606 9.35 11.71 -31.04
CA VAL A 606 9.14 10.31 -30.60
C VAL A 606 8.50 10.28 -29.22
N ILE A 607 7.31 9.71 -29.12
CA ILE A 607 6.60 9.49 -27.85
C ILE A 607 7.01 8.14 -27.27
N GLN A 608 7.63 8.17 -26.08
CA GLN A 608 8.14 6.96 -25.41
C GLN A 608 7.18 6.43 -24.34
N ASP A 609 7.37 5.19 -23.90
CA ASP A 609 6.55 4.54 -22.86
C ASP A 609 6.55 5.26 -21.50
N SER A 610 7.54 6.12 -21.26
CA SER A 610 7.66 6.96 -20.08
C SER A 610 6.85 8.27 -20.16
N MET A 611 6.16 8.49 -21.28
CA MET A 611 5.29 9.63 -21.56
C MET A 611 3.85 9.18 -21.70
N MET A 612 2.92 10.11 -21.51
CA MET A 612 1.51 9.92 -21.80
C MET A 612 0.91 11.21 -22.35
N CYS A 613 -0.10 11.09 -23.20
CA CYS A 613 -0.71 12.27 -23.83
C CYS A 613 -2.10 12.53 -23.25
N ALA A 614 -2.44 13.80 -23.08
CA ALA A 614 -3.78 14.21 -22.65
C ALA A 614 -4.18 15.51 -23.32
N GLY A 615 -5.47 15.67 -23.58
CA GLY A 615 -6.04 16.81 -24.28
C GLY A 615 -7.27 16.40 -25.08
N ARG A 616 -7.62 17.19 -26.09
CA ARG A 616 -8.74 16.89 -27.00
C ARG A 616 -8.27 16.88 -28.45
N VAL A 617 -8.07 15.68 -28.97
CA VAL A 617 -7.73 15.47 -30.39
C VAL A 617 -8.89 15.88 -31.29
N ASP A 618 -8.57 16.49 -32.42
CA ASP A 618 -9.43 16.94 -33.51
C ASP A 618 -10.41 18.09 -33.16
N GLY A 619 -10.61 18.37 -31.87
CA GLY A 619 -11.35 19.53 -31.36
C GLY A 619 -10.50 20.65 -30.75
N GLY A 620 -9.21 20.41 -30.44
CA GLY A 620 -8.34 21.36 -29.71
C GLY A 620 -8.93 21.78 -28.36
N GLY A 621 -8.37 22.80 -27.69
CA GLY A 621 -8.96 23.35 -26.46
C GLY A 621 -8.24 22.88 -25.19
N PRO A 622 -8.89 22.13 -24.26
CA PRO A 622 -8.34 21.87 -22.93
C PRO A 622 -6.90 21.36 -22.93
N ASP A 623 -6.01 22.09 -22.27
CA ASP A 623 -4.59 21.74 -22.14
C ASP A 623 -3.89 22.54 -21.04
N GLY A 624 -2.76 22.04 -20.54
CA GLY A 624 -1.81 22.84 -19.77
C GLY A 624 -0.99 23.75 -20.70
N CYS A 625 -0.58 24.92 -20.23
CA CYS A 625 0.17 25.87 -21.05
C CYS A 625 1.38 26.44 -20.31
N PHE A 626 1.89 27.59 -20.80
CA PHE A 626 3.11 28.21 -20.32
C PHE A 626 3.13 28.35 -18.79
N GLY A 627 4.13 27.71 -18.21
CA GLY A 627 4.41 27.65 -16.79
C GLY A 627 3.51 26.75 -15.95
N ASP A 628 2.72 25.88 -16.57
CA ASP A 628 2.09 24.74 -15.91
C ASP A 628 3.01 23.51 -15.89
N SER A 629 4.15 23.56 -16.59
CA SER A 629 5.20 22.53 -16.57
C SER A 629 5.52 22.05 -15.16
N GLY A 630 5.49 20.74 -14.94
CA GLY A 630 5.64 20.11 -13.63
C GLY A 630 4.38 20.08 -12.76
N GLY A 631 3.31 20.74 -13.19
CA GLY A 631 1.99 20.68 -12.56
C GLY A 631 1.31 19.33 -12.76
N PRO A 632 0.43 18.91 -11.84
CA PRO A 632 -0.13 17.57 -11.82
C PRO A 632 -1.26 17.39 -12.85
N LEU A 633 -1.19 16.29 -13.61
CA LEU A 633 -2.36 15.68 -14.22
C LEU A 633 -3.01 14.77 -13.19
N LEU A 634 -4.22 15.14 -12.76
CA LEU A 634 -4.94 14.44 -11.71
C LEU A 634 -6.01 13.51 -12.27
N TYR A 635 -6.03 12.28 -11.77
CA TYR A 635 -7.12 11.34 -12.01
C TYR A 635 -7.66 10.85 -10.66
N LYS A 636 -8.90 11.24 -10.34
CA LYS A 636 -9.58 10.93 -9.06
C LYS A 636 -8.70 11.24 -7.82
N GLY A 637 -7.95 12.35 -7.86
CA GLY A 637 -7.07 12.81 -6.77
C GLY A 637 -5.65 12.25 -6.80
N LEU A 638 -5.30 11.37 -7.74
CA LEU A 638 -3.95 10.82 -7.92
C LEU A 638 -3.18 11.58 -9.00
N VAL A 639 -1.89 11.80 -8.78
CA VAL A 639 -0.98 12.40 -9.76
C VAL A 639 -0.53 11.31 -10.73
N VAL A 640 -1.16 11.24 -11.90
CA VAL A 640 -0.86 10.21 -12.91
C VAL A 640 0.18 10.69 -13.93
N GLY A 641 0.30 11.99 -14.10
CA GLY A 641 1.29 12.64 -14.95
C GLY A 641 1.71 14.00 -14.41
N ILE A 642 2.79 14.55 -14.93
CA ILE A 642 3.14 15.97 -14.78
C ILE A 642 3.30 16.61 -16.16
N VAL A 643 2.88 17.87 -16.30
CA VAL A 643 2.98 18.61 -17.58
C VAL A 643 4.44 18.65 -18.02
N SER A 644 4.73 18.24 -19.26
CA SER A 644 6.08 18.20 -19.83
C SER A 644 6.21 19.12 -21.04
N PHE A 645 5.69 18.73 -22.20
CA PHE A 645 5.80 19.52 -23.44
C PHE A 645 4.57 19.38 -24.32
N GLY A 646 4.49 20.21 -25.36
CA GLY A 646 3.48 20.11 -26.41
C GLY A 646 3.89 20.95 -27.61
N TYR A 647 3.31 20.68 -28.79
CA TYR A 647 3.58 21.49 -29.98
C TYR A 647 3.13 22.95 -29.80
N SER A 648 1.93 23.12 -29.28
CA SER A 648 1.36 24.40 -28.83
C SER A 648 0.21 24.09 -27.86
N CYS A 649 -0.12 25.01 -26.96
CA CYS A 649 -1.21 24.80 -26.01
C CYS A 649 -2.54 24.58 -26.73
N GLY A 650 -3.25 23.50 -26.38
CA GLY A 650 -4.59 23.22 -26.88
C GLY A 650 -4.67 22.89 -28.37
N HIS A 651 -3.58 22.42 -28.97
CA HIS A 651 -3.52 22.12 -30.41
C HIS A 651 -4.49 20.99 -30.79
N ARG A 652 -5.29 21.19 -31.85
CA ARG A 652 -6.24 20.17 -32.33
C ARG A 652 -5.59 18.88 -32.77
N TYR A 653 -4.39 18.94 -33.34
CA TYR A 653 -3.72 17.77 -33.88
C TYR A 653 -2.71 17.15 -32.89
N TYR A 654 -2.04 17.93 -32.07
CA TYR A 654 -0.94 17.47 -31.21
C TYR A 654 -1.36 17.62 -29.75
N PRO A 655 -1.78 16.55 -29.07
CA PRO A 655 -2.19 16.64 -27.66
C PRO A 655 -1.00 16.99 -26.76
N GLY A 656 -1.27 17.56 -25.58
CA GLY A 656 -0.23 17.81 -24.58
C GLY A 656 0.43 16.51 -24.11
N VAL A 657 1.73 16.56 -23.88
CA VAL A 657 2.54 15.42 -23.43
C VAL A 657 2.95 15.61 -21.98
N TYR A 658 2.77 14.55 -21.20
CA TYR A 658 2.97 14.51 -19.76
C TYR A 658 3.97 13.42 -19.43
N THR A 659 4.85 13.68 -18.47
CA THR A 659 5.73 12.64 -17.92
C THR A 659 4.90 11.68 -17.09
N LYS A 660 4.91 10.39 -17.46
CA LYS A 660 4.09 9.35 -16.82
C LYS A 660 4.67 8.98 -15.46
N VAL A 661 4.04 9.44 -14.38
CA VAL A 661 4.57 9.32 -13.01
C VAL A 661 4.82 7.85 -12.62
N SER A 662 3.94 6.94 -13.04
CA SER A 662 4.07 5.51 -12.71
C SER A 662 5.35 4.89 -13.24
N HIS A 663 5.87 5.36 -14.39
CA HIS A 663 7.13 4.89 -14.96
C HIS A 663 8.33 5.23 -14.06
N TYR A 664 8.28 6.36 -13.34
CA TYR A 664 9.39 6.87 -12.52
C TYR A 664 9.26 6.55 -11.04
N THR A 665 8.28 5.75 -10.62
CA THR A 665 8.02 5.43 -9.20
C THR A 665 9.28 5.04 -8.43
N ASN A 666 10.10 4.13 -8.98
CA ASN A 666 11.34 3.68 -8.35
C ASN A 666 12.41 4.78 -8.27
N TRP A 667 12.47 5.68 -9.26
CA TRP A 667 13.38 6.81 -9.21
C TRP A 667 12.92 7.84 -8.18
N ILE A 668 11.63 8.20 -8.18
CA ILE A 668 11.02 9.13 -7.21
C ILE A 668 11.26 8.65 -5.78
N LEU A 669 10.94 7.39 -5.48
CA LEU A 669 11.10 6.83 -4.14
C LEU A 669 12.56 6.82 -3.67
N ARG A 670 13.51 6.48 -4.56
CA ARG A 670 14.95 6.50 -4.24
C ARG A 670 15.46 7.93 -4.01
N THR A 671 15.08 8.86 -4.88
CA THR A 671 15.53 10.26 -4.81
C THR A 671 14.96 10.95 -3.57
N VAL A 672 13.67 10.79 -3.27
CA VAL A 672 13.04 11.31 -2.05
C VAL A 672 13.62 10.64 -0.80
N GLY A 673 13.83 9.32 -0.84
CA GLY A 673 14.40 8.58 0.29
C GLY A 673 15.82 9.02 0.66
N SER A 674 16.62 9.42 -0.33
CA SER A 674 18.03 9.81 -0.16
C SER A 674 18.23 11.28 0.23
N ASN A 675 17.19 12.13 0.16
CA ASN A 675 17.32 13.59 0.27
C ASN A 675 16.35 14.21 1.29
N LYS A 676 16.32 13.67 2.52
CA LYS A 676 15.42 14.15 3.60
C LYS A 676 15.71 15.58 4.08
#